data_AF-A0A2B8AZ25-F1
#
_entry.id   AF-A0A2B8AZ25-F1
#
_cell.length_a   1.000
_cell.length_b   1.000
_cell.length_c   1.000
_cell.angle_alpha   90.00
_cell.angle_beta   90.00
_cell.angle_gamma   90.00
#
_symmetry.space_group_name_H-M   'P 1'
#
loop_
_entity.id
_entity.type
_entity.pdbx_description
1 polymer ?
#
loop_
_entity_poly.entity_id
_entity_poly.type
_entity_poly.pdbx_seq_one_letter_code
_entity_poly.pdbx_strand_id
1 'polypeptide(L)'
;MAAVRWPQGFLRLPGGRISGPAPARAEGERRGVANAQRRGPVWQPAESRTVITLGALWLLVALLAVRQAAAVLRLPPEERLTDLATWIGENGVLRAGDPLYDTGSFTGTPFAGLVFTPLTRAAEQSLGVVWTFGTLLLVAALGMVTARMLPGPSSRRAALFAVPAVIGLLVLSVPVRNTFALGQTGIVPVLLVLVAFLPRCSARTSGLLTGAAAALQPTVLLFAPLLWLTGRRRAAAVAAGTFAGCSALAWAAAPDDSWAYWLHHVAGAGLGAPADDLANQSLHGVLLRLGLQGPVEVVLFLALAAAVAVLGLRRAARYAADGQWLLAVALTGCVAVAVSPTAWQHQQLWILLAAVGRVGRRGADRLVWPVLVILVMTMHRDALMPNLQVVGFLGDNAPLFAALAAACAVPFLTRDVPEWRRPVPTSYATVPASRLRHVPLLRFWKQPLSRPNLVLELLLIRVGYWVYSYIRSQAPDGRALAEGHGWQILDIEAALRIDIEHWFNQVVARTGWLEAGMNFYYTTFHFLVPLSLLGWMYLRRPVMYRWARTSLAVATLLALIGFWAYPLAPPRLMPGLGFIDTAHGPQDLSNPDFGALTGISNQYAAMPSLHVGWSLWCAVVVWRLAPAWWGKLLGVLYPVLTTAVIVGTANHYLLDAAGGAVVVAAGFGLRHVLAGRTAEDRAPGDHRAAGERAAGDGTPARTAETPVAEAPAVEVSAVEGRAVEDRMAEGGAAGGPGTEHRPGGTSSAGRGTTADSPLTAGPRAGTPPAGRTPAGRAPGGTAGAGTAPVRKPAPGASGPGRSPDGPVPLPAPRPEGDAGPGPGSPAGPALAGSSTGQDD
;
A
#
# COMPACT_ATOMS: atom_id res chain seq x y z
N MET A 1 7.10 -18.29 -47.87
CA MET A 1 7.75 -19.62 -47.83
C MET A 1 9.26 -19.43 -47.88
N ALA A 2 9.94 -19.71 -46.77
CA ALA A 2 11.36 -20.10 -46.62
C ALA A 2 11.70 -19.94 -45.12
N ALA A 3 11.96 -21.07 -44.47
CA ALA A 3 12.12 -21.19 -43.03
C ALA A 3 13.47 -20.64 -42.55
N VAL A 4 13.45 -19.77 -41.53
CA VAL A 4 14.66 -19.35 -40.79
C VAL A 4 14.79 -20.20 -39.53
N ARG A 5 15.88 -20.98 -39.49
CA ARG A 5 16.27 -21.91 -38.41
C ARG A 5 16.71 -21.17 -37.15
N TRP A 6 16.28 -21.66 -35.99
CA TRP A 6 16.86 -21.34 -34.67
C TRP A 6 17.97 -22.36 -34.34
N PRO A 7 19.14 -21.94 -33.84
CA PRO A 7 20.20 -22.87 -33.48
C PRO A 7 19.93 -23.49 -32.10
N GLN A 8 19.77 -24.81 -32.08
CA GLN A 8 19.88 -25.65 -30.88
C GLN A 8 21.34 -26.06 -30.66
N GLY A 9 21.79 -26.10 -29.41
CA GLY A 9 23.09 -26.68 -29.07
C GLY A 9 23.50 -26.45 -27.63
N PHE A 10 23.03 -27.29 -26.70
CA PHE A 10 23.71 -27.57 -25.44
C PHE A 10 23.53 -29.04 -25.08
N LEU A 11 24.62 -29.69 -24.64
CA LEU A 11 24.81 -31.09 -24.23
C LEU A 11 25.63 -31.95 -25.23
N ARG A 12 26.95 -31.77 -25.17
CA ARG A 12 27.92 -32.86 -25.44
C ARG A 12 28.77 -33.07 -24.19
N LEU A 13 28.71 -34.27 -23.62
CA LEU A 13 29.70 -34.80 -22.69
C LEU A 13 30.75 -35.55 -23.52
N PRO A 14 32.07 -35.38 -23.30
CA PRO A 14 33.08 -36.07 -24.08
C PRO A 14 33.38 -37.45 -23.47
N GLY A 15 33.22 -38.50 -24.27
CA GLY A 15 33.78 -39.82 -24.01
C GLY A 15 35.20 -39.91 -24.56
N GLY A 16 36.17 -40.29 -23.72
CA GLY A 16 37.55 -40.59 -24.10
C GLY A 16 37.97 -41.93 -23.51
N ARG A 17 38.41 -42.85 -24.38
CA ARG A 17 39.02 -44.14 -24.04
C ARG A 17 40.42 -43.95 -23.47
N ILE A 18 40.77 -44.67 -22.39
CA ILE A 18 42.17 -44.99 -22.07
C ILE A 18 42.24 -46.45 -21.58
N SER A 19 43.20 -47.17 -22.16
CA SER A 19 43.60 -48.57 -22.02
C SER A 19 44.19 -48.91 -20.63
N GLY A 20 44.18 -50.21 -20.24
CA GLY A 20 44.55 -50.78 -18.91
C GLY A 20 46.01 -50.63 -18.42
N PRO A 21 46.53 -51.44 -17.45
CA PRO A 21 46.15 -52.82 -17.09
C PRO A 21 45.89 -53.09 -15.58
N ALA A 22 45.36 -54.29 -15.29
CA ALA A 22 45.15 -54.87 -13.95
C ALA A 22 46.47 -55.32 -13.29
N PRO A 23 46.50 -55.64 -11.98
CA PRO A 23 46.33 -57.06 -11.62
C PRO A 23 45.71 -57.41 -10.22
N ALA A 24 45.17 -58.64 -10.19
CA ALA A 24 45.30 -59.70 -9.17
C ALA A 24 44.46 -59.75 -7.86
N ARG A 25 43.65 -60.83 -7.82
CA ARG A 25 43.46 -61.85 -6.73
C ARG A 25 42.74 -61.39 -5.44
N ALA A 26 41.87 -62.14 -4.77
CA ALA A 26 41.37 -63.51 -4.91
C ALA A 26 40.00 -63.64 -4.20
N GLU A 27 39.20 -64.58 -4.73
CA GLU A 27 38.25 -65.51 -4.09
C GLU A 27 37.52 -65.19 -2.78
N GLY A 28 36.20 -65.41 -2.83
CA GLY A 28 35.48 -66.11 -1.75
C GLY A 28 34.41 -65.30 -1.01
N GLU A 29 33.19 -65.26 -1.52
CA GLU A 29 32.00 -65.79 -0.80
C GLU A 29 30.71 -65.52 -1.58
N ARG A 30 30.08 -66.60 -2.03
CA ARG A 30 28.68 -66.61 -2.44
C ARG A 30 27.84 -66.72 -1.18
N ARG A 31 26.99 -65.75 -0.89
CA ARG A 31 25.60 -65.93 -0.39
C ARG A 31 24.91 -64.57 -0.22
N GLY A 32 23.72 -64.43 -0.81
CA GLY A 32 22.82 -63.31 -0.52
C GLY A 32 22.29 -62.55 -1.73
N VAL A 33 21.76 -63.23 -2.75
CA VAL A 33 20.81 -62.57 -3.68
C VAL A 33 19.44 -62.57 -2.99
N ALA A 34 19.03 -61.42 -2.46
CA ALA A 34 17.63 -60.95 -2.39
C ALA A 34 17.48 -59.74 -1.45
N ASN A 35 17.75 -58.52 -1.95
CA ASN A 35 16.91 -57.33 -1.71
C ASN A 35 17.54 -56.08 -2.34
N ALA A 36 17.44 -55.97 -3.67
CA ALA A 36 17.59 -54.69 -4.36
C ALA A 36 16.19 -54.25 -4.84
N GLN A 37 15.26 -54.08 -3.91
CA GLN A 37 14.02 -53.36 -4.18
C GLN A 37 14.34 -51.87 -4.32
N ARG A 38 14.26 -51.39 -5.57
CA ARG A 38 13.72 -50.09 -5.99
C ARG A 38 13.84 -48.96 -4.96
N ARG A 39 15.03 -48.36 -4.83
CA ARG A 39 15.10 -46.95 -4.40
C ARG A 39 14.70 -46.09 -5.59
N GLY A 40 13.39 -45.82 -5.71
CA GLY A 40 12.90 -44.74 -6.57
C GLY A 40 13.56 -43.41 -6.19
N PRO A 41 13.57 -42.41 -7.08
CA PRO A 41 14.19 -41.12 -6.77
C PRO A 41 13.54 -40.56 -5.50
N VAL A 42 14.32 -40.48 -4.43
CA VAL A 42 13.91 -39.84 -3.18
C VAL A 42 13.78 -38.35 -3.48
N TRP A 43 12.57 -37.92 -3.82
CA TRP A 43 12.26 -36.50 -4.00
C TRP A 43 12.56 -35.76 -2.70
N GLN A 44 13.55 -34.88 -2.73
CA GLN A 44 13.89 -34.08 -1.56
C GLN A 44 12.72 -33.14 -1.25
N PRO A 45 12.21 -33.08 0.00
CA PRO A 45 11.05 -32.27 0.37
C PRO A 45 11.16 -30.77 0.01
N ALA A 46 12.39 -30.25 -0.12
CA ALA A 46 12.65 -28.87 -0.52
C ALA A 46 12.38 -28.60 -2.01
N GLU A 47 12.58 -29.59 -2.88
CA GLU A 47 12.31 -29.46 -4.32
C GLU A 47 10.80 -29.49 -4.59
N SER A 48 10.06 -30.38 -3.91
CA SER A 48 8.59 -30.43 -4.00
C SER A 48 7.93 -29.12 -3.58
N ARG A 49 8.38 -28.48 -2.47
CA ARG A 49 7.87 -27.17 -2.04
C ARG A 49 8.14 -26.06 -3.05
N THR A 50 9.30 -26.10 -3.71
CA THR A 50 9.68 -25.12 -4.74
C THR A 50 8.76 -25.24 -5.96
N VAL A 51 8.54 -26.47 -6.44
CA VAL A 51 7.64 -26.74 -7.58
C VAL A 51 6.21 -26.35 -7.25
N ILE A 52 5.70 -26.71 -6.07
CA ILE A 52 4.34 -26.34 -5.62
C ILE A 52 4.18 -24.83 -5.54
N THR A 53 5.14 -24.12 -4.92
CA THR A 53 5.07 -22.65 -4.78
C THR A 53 5.11 -21.96 -6.14
N LEU A 54 5.98 -22.43 -7.04
CA LEU A 54 6.08 -21.89 -8.39
C LEU A 54 4.81 -22.17 -9.20
N GLY A 55 4.26 -23.39 -9.09
CA GLY A 55 3.00 -23.77 -9.70
C GLY A 55 1.83 -22.92 -9.19
N ALA A 56 1.77 -22.66 -7.88
CA ALA A 56 0.77 -21.79 -7.27
C ALA A 56 0.89 -20.34 -7.76
N LEU A 57 2.12 -19.81 -7.94
CA LEU A 57 2.33 -18.47 -8.48
C LEU A 57 1.90 -18.35 -9.95
N TRP A 58 2.20 -19.35 -10.78
CA TRP A 58 1.74 -19.37 -12.17
C TRP A 58 0.24 -19.57 -12.28
N LEU A 59 -0.36 -20.40 -11.41
CA LEU A 59 -1.80 -20.53 -11.31
C LEU A 59 -2.44 -19.20 -10.93
N LEU A 60 -1.89 -18.49 -9.95
CA LEU A 60 -2.36 -17.16 -9.58
C LEU A 60 -2.26 -16.18 -10.76
N VAL A 61 -1.15 -16.15 -11.49
CA VAL A 61 -0.99 -15.31 -12.69
C VAL A 61 -2.03 -15.68 -13.75
N ALA A 62 -2.26 -16.97 -13.99
CA ALA A 62 -3.27 -17.43 -14.95
C ALA A 62 -4.68 -17.00 -14.53
N LEU A 63 -5.03 -17.18 -13.25
CA LEU A 63 -6.32 -16.74 -12.71
C LEU A 63 -6.49 -15.22 -12.80
N LEU A 64 -5.45 -14.44 -12.53
CA LEU A 64 -5.47 -12.99 -12.68
C LEU A 64 -5.66 -12.57 -14.14
N ALA A 65 -4.97 -13.22 -15.07
CA ALA A 65 -5.10 -12.97 -16.51
C ALA A 65 -6.51 -13.31 -17.02
N VAL A 66 -7.05 -14.47 -16.61
CA VAL A 66 -8.43 -14.89 -16.95
C VAL A 66 -9.43 -13.92 -16.36
N ARG A 67 -9.29 -13.53 -15.08
CA ARG A 67 -10.15 -12.54 -14.43
C ARG A 67 -10.11 -11.20 -15.16
N GLN A 68 -8.91 -10.74 -15.56
CA GLN A 68 -8.76 -9.48 -16.29
C GLN A 68 -9.39 -9.53 -17.68
N ALA A 69 -9.17 -10.61 -18.43
CA ALA A 69 -9.80 -10.82 -19.73
C ALA A 69 -11.32 -10.89 -19.61
N ALA A 70 -11.85 -11.65 -18.62
CA ALA A 70 -13.27 -11.74 -18.36
C ALA A 70 -13.87 -10.40 -17.94
N ALA A 71 -13.18 -9.61 -17.11
CA ALA A 71 -13.64 -8.29 -16.70
C ALA A 71 -13.78 -7.32 -17.88
N VAL A 72 -12.91 -7.41 -18.88
CA VAL A 72 -12.99 -6.56 -20.08
C VAL A 72 -14.02 -7.11 -21.08
N LEU A 73 -14.02 -8.42 -21.33
CA LEU A 73 -14.84 -9.03 -22.37
C LEU A 73 -16.31 -9.23 -22.00
N ARG A 74 -16.65 -9.17 -20.70
CA ARG A 74 -18.04 -9.18 -20.21
C ARG A 74 -18.70 -7.81 -20.24
N LEU A 75 -17.93 -6.73 -20.38
CA LEU A 75 -18.50 -5.39 -20.53
C LEU A 75 -19.22 -5.27 -21.88
N PRO A 76 -20.33 -4.50 -21.93
CA PRO A 76 -20.96 -4.14 -23.18
C PRO A 76 -19.93 -3.54 -24.16
N PRO A 77 -20.05 -3.78 -25.48
CA PRO A 77 -19.11 -3.26 -26.47
C PRO A 77 -18.84 -1.75 -26.36
N GLU A 78 -19.83 -0.96 -25.96
CA GLU A 78 -19.80 0.49 -25.76
C GLU A 78 -19.01 0.94 -24.52
N GLU A 79 -18.91 0.11 -23.49
CA GLU A 79 -18.17 0.41 -22.25
C GLU A 79 -16.76 -0.21 -22.25
N ARG A 80 -16.46 -1.02 -23.27
CA ARG A 80 -15.23 -1.79 -23.37
C ARG A 80 -14.20 -1.08 -24.24
N LEU A 81 -12.97 -0.91 -23.71
CA LEU A 81 -11.85 -0.32 -24.45
C LEU A 81 -12.23 1.06 -25.00
N THR A 82 -12.77 1.92 -24.14
CA THR A 82 -13.47 3.16 -24.52
C THR A 82 -12.64 4.03 -25.48
N ASP A 83 -11.37 4.28 -25.17
CA ASP A 83 -10.51 5.12 -26.00
C ASP A 83 -10.23 4.42 -27.33
N LEU A 84 -9.90 3.13 -27.31
CA LEU A 84 -9.67 2.37 -28.54
C LEU A 84 -10.91 2.33 -29.44
N ALA A 85 -12.11 2.20 -28.86
CA ALA A 85 -13.37 2.26 -29.59
C ALA A 85 -13.57 3.65 -30.22
N THR A 86 -13.27 4.73 -29.50
CA THR A 86 -13.32 6.09 -30.06
C THR A 86 -12.26 6.34 -31.14
N TRP A 87 -11.14 5.63 -31.14
CA TRP A 87 -10.08 5.82 -32.13
C TRP A 87 -10.31 4.99 -33.39
N ILE A 88 -10.62 3.71 -33.23
CA ILE A 88 -10.56 2.69 -34.28
C ILE A 88 -11.93 2.07 -34.62
N GLY A 89 -12.95 2.29 -33.78
CA GLY A 89 -14.30 1.78 -33.97
C GLY A 89 -14.97 2.27 -35.25
N GLU A 90 -16.21 1.82 -35.51
CA GLU A 90 -16.96 2.14 -36.74
C GLU A 90 -17.03 3.64 -37.01
N ASN A 91 -17.28 4.43 -35.97
CA ASN A 91 -17.30 5.91 -36.00
C ASN A 91 -16.02 6.52 -35.40
N GLY A 92 -14.91 5.78 -35.38
CA GLY A 92 -13.68 6.21 -34.74
C GLY A 92 -12.98 7.33 -35.50
N VAL A 93 -12.29 8.21 -34.77
CA VAL A 93 -11.62 9.40 -35.33
C VAL A 93 -10.62 9.03 -36.44
N LEU A 94 -9.94 7.88 -36.34
CA LEU A 94 -8.97 7.43 -37.36
C LEU A 94 -9.63 6.88 -38.64
N ARG A 95 -10.96 6.66 -38.65
CA ARG A 95 -11.73 6.25 -39.83
C ARG A 95 -12.51 7.40 -40.46
N ALA A 96 -13.00 8.33 -39.63
CA ALA A 96 -13.84 9.44 -40.06
C ALA A 96 -13.13 10.35 -41.08
N GLY A 97 -11.80 10.42 -41.05
CA GLY A 97 -11.01 11.29 -41.93
C GLY A 97 -11.01 12.76 -41.51
N ASP A 98 -11.69 13.08 -40.41
CA ASP A 98 -11.67 14.38 -39.74
C ASP A 98 -10.34 14.61 -39.02
N PRO A 99 -9.97 15.88 -38.72
CA PRO A 99 -8.80 16.19 -37.90
C PRO A 99 -8.84 15.45 -36.55
N LEU A 100 -7.69 14.90 -36.15
CA LEU A 100 -7.59 14.00 -35.00
C LEU A 100 -8.03 14.63 -33.68
N TYR A 101 -7.84 15.95 -33.53
CA TYR A 101 -7.94 16.64 -32.25
C TYR A 101 -9.17 17.53 -32.10
N ASP A 102 -10.01 17.68 -33.12
CA ASP A 102 -11.18 18.59 -33.08
C ASP A 102 -12.18 18.20 -31.99
N THR A 103 -12.36 16.89 -31.77
CA THR A 103 -13.24 16.37 -30.71
C THR A 103 -12.56 16.27 -29.34
N GLY A 104 -11.22 16.44 -29.29
CA GLY A 104 -10.41 16.22 -28.10
C GLY A 104 -10.34 14.76 -27.61
N SER A 105 -10.97 13.81 -28.32
CA SER A 105 -11.08 12.41 -27.89
C SER A 105 -9.84 11.56 -28.20
N PHE A 106 -9.07 11.93 -29.22
CA PHE A 106 -7.80 11.27 -29.52
C PHE A 106 -6.69 11.81 -28.63
N THR A 107 -6.09 10.94 -27.79
CA THR A 107 -5.05 11.33 -26.83
C THR A 107 -3.64 10.89 -27.25
N GLY A 108 -3.50 10.22 -28.40
CA GLY A 108 -2.22 9.77 -28.94
C GLY A 108 -1.41 10.89 -29.59
N THR A 109 -0.16 10.61 -29.97
CA THR A 109 0.60 11.53 -30.82
C THR A 109 0.14 11.43 -32.28
N PRO A 110 0.41 12.44 -33.14
CA PRO A 110 0.14 12.34 -34.57
C PRO A 110 0.84 11.13 -35.21
N PHE A 111 2.06 10.82 -34.77
CA PHE A 111 2.77 9.61 -35.20
C PHE A 111 2.06 8.32 -34.77
N ALA A 112 1.52 8.27 -33.55
CA ALA A 112 0.72 7.14 -33.08
C ALA A 112 -0.55 6.97 -33.94
N GLY A 113 -1.19 8.08 -34.34
CA GLY A 113 -2.28 8.10 -35.31
C GLY A 113 -1.90 7.36 -36.59
N LEU A 114 -0.79 7.75 -37.23
CA LEU A 114 -0.29 7.07 -38.45
C LEU A 114 0.00 5.58 -38.26
N VAL A 115 0.53 5.19 -37.10
CA VAL A 115 0.82 3.78 -36.79
C VAL A 115 -0.47 2.97 -36.60
N PHE A 116 -1.53 3.58 -36.07
CA PHE A 116 -2.79 2.91 -35.80
C PHE A 116 -3.79 2.97 -36.96
N THR A 117 -3.68 3.93 -37.89
CA THR A 117 -4.56 4.01 -39.07
C THR A 117 -4.62 2.69 -39.87
N PRO A 118 -3.52 1.96 -40.15
CA PRO A 118 -3.61 0.68 -40.85
C PRO A 118 -4.38 -0.40 -40.09
N LEU A 119 -4.42 -0.32 -38.75
CA LEU A 119 -5.13 -1.30 -37.92
C LEU A 119 -6.65 -1.12 -37.98
N THR A 120 -7.16 0.04 -38.42
CA THR A 120 -8.60 0.29 -38.51
C THR A 120 -9.29 -0.63 -39.52
N ARG A 121 -8.61 -0.98 -40.61
CA ARG A 121 -9.13 -1.87 -41.66
C ARG A 121 -9.22 -3.35 -41.24
N ALA A 122 -8.49 -3.74 -40.20
CA ALA A 122 -8.43 -5.14 -39.75
C ALA A 122 -9.41 -5.45 -38.59
N ALA A 123 -10.15 -4.46 -38.10
CA ALA A 123 -10.70 -4.44 -36.75
C ALA A 123 -12.21 -4.74 -36.60
N GLU A 124 -12.87 -5.41 -37.55
CA GLU A 124 -14.36 -5.36 -37.63
C GLU A 124 -15.18 -6.49 -36.98
N GLN A 125 -14.65 -7.26 -36.03
CA GLN A 125 -15.52 -8.09 -35.14
C GLN A 125 -14.74 -8.69 -33.96
N SER A 126 -13.41 -8.87 -34.12
CA SER A 126 -12.54 -9.51 -33.13
C SER A 126 -11.64 -8.52 -32.36
N LEU A 127 -11.80 -7.20 -32.55
CA LEU A 127 -10.89 -6.17 -32.02
C LEU A 127 -10.75 -6.26 -30.50
N GLY A 128 -11.87 -6.38 -29.77
CA GLY A 128 -11.83 -6.47 -28.31
C GLY A 128 -11.06 -7.69 -27.80
N VAL A 129 -11.21 -8.85 -28.46
CA VAL A 129 -10.52 -10.09 -28.10
C VAL A 129 -9.04 -10.01 -28.43
N VAL A 130 -8.70 -9.65 -29.67
CA VAL A 130 -7.30 -9.55 -30.14
C VAL A 130 -6.53 -8.53 -29.32
N TRP A 131 -7.13 -7.36 -29.05
CA TRP A 131 -6.50 -6.32 -28.25
C TRP A 131 -6.29 -6.75 -26.79
N THR A 132 -7.28 -7.41 -26.18
CA THR A 132 -7.18 -7.91 -24.80
C THR A 132 -6.06 -8.93 -24.67
N PHE A 133 -6.03 -9.96 -25.54
CA PHE A 133 -4.99 -10.97 -25.50
C PHE A 133 -3.62 -10.41 -25.92
N GLY A 134 -3.57 -9.50 -26.89
CA GLY A 134 -2.35 -8.78 -27.26
C GLY A 134 -1.78 -7.96 -26.10
N THR A 135 -2.63 -7.25 -25.36
CA THR A 135 -2.24 -6.51 -24.16
C THR A 135 -1.72 -7.44 -23.06
N LEU A 136 -2.37 -8.59 -22.82
CA LEU A 136 -1.88 -9.60 -21.87
C LEU A 136 -0.48 -10.13 -22.25
N LEU A 137 -0.24 -10.37 -23.54
CA LEU A 137 1.07 -10.78 -24.05
C LEU A 137 2.12 -9.68 -23.87
N LEU A 138 1.77 -8.42 -24.09
CA LEU A 138 2.64 -7.27 -23.83
C LEU A 138 2.98 -7.14 -22.34
N VAL A 139 2.00 -7.33 -21.44
CA VAL A 139 2.22 -7.35 -19.98
C VAL A 139 3.16 -8.49 -19.59
N ALA A 140 2.96 -9.69 -20.15
CA ALA A 140 3.84 -10.83 -19.91
C ALA A 140 5.27 -10.57 -20.41
N ALA A 141 5.41 -9.99 -21.61
CA ALA A 141 6.71 -9.60 -22.17
C ALA A 141 7.41 -8.56 -21.29
N LEU A 142 6.70 -7.53 -20.86
CA LEU A 142 7.18 -6.52 -19.94
C LEU A 142 7.65 -7.12 -18.62
N GLY A 143 6.87 -8.03 -18.03
CA GLY A 143 7.22 -8.72 -16.79
C GLY A 143 8.46 -9.59 -16.94
N MET A 144 8.59 -10.32 -18.05
CA MET A 144 9.78 -11.11 -18.36
C MET A 144 11.03 -10.25 -18.55
N VAL A 145 10.94 -9.13 -19.27
CA VAL A 145 12.08 -8.20 -19.46
C VAL A 145 12.47 -7.57 -18.14
N THR A 146 11.50 -7.08 -17.36
CA THR A 146 11.72 -6.49 -16.04
C THR A 146 12.40 -7.48 -15.10
N ALA A 147 11.93 -8.73 -15.02
CA ALA A 147 12.52 -9.76 -14.18
C ALA A 147 13.99 -10.07 -14.56
N ARG A 148 14.35 -9.98 -15.84
CA ARG A 148 15.74 -10.15 -16.31
C ARG A 148 16.65 -8.98 -15.95
N MET A 149 16.09 -7.80 -15.65
CA MET A 149 16.85 -6.61 -15.29
C MET A 149 16.97 -6.39 -13.77
N LEU A 150 16.39 -7.28 -12.95
CA LEU A 150 16.45 -7.17 -11.49
C LEU A 150 17.91 -7.15 -10.98
N PRO A 151 18.27 -6.22 -10.08
CA PRO A 151 19.65 -6.02 -9.64
C PRO A 151 20.05 -7.10 -8.61
N GLY A 152 21.09 -7.88 -8.91
CA GLY A 152 21.64 -8.88 -7.99
C GLY A 152 22.25 -10.12 -8.66
N PRO A 153 23.09 -10.89 -7.95
CA PRO A 153 23.30 -12.29 -8.25
C PRO A 153 22.00 -13.03 -7.91
N SER A 154 21.03 -13.01 -8.83
CA SER A 154 19.83 -13.82 -8.70
C SER A 154 20.25 -15.28 -8.84
N SER A 155 20.11 -16.06 -7.78
CA SER A 155 20.17 -17.51 -7.93
C SER A 155 19.15 -17.92 -9.00
N ARG A 156 19.43 -18.99 -9.76
CA ARG A 156 18.49 -19.50 -10.78
C ARG A 156 17.07 -19.66 -10.22
N ARG A 157 16.96 -20.01 -8.93
CA ARG A 157 15.71 -20.08 -8.17
C ARG A 157 15.03 -18.72 -7.99
N ALA A 158 15.75 -17.68 -7.59
CA ALA A 158 15.17 -16.33 -7.43
C ALA A 158 14.60 -15.79 -8.75
N ALA A 159 15.29 -16.04 -9.86
CA ALA A 159 14.81 -15.66 -11.19
C ALA A 159 13.52 -16.39 -11.60
N LEU A 160 13.37 -17.67 -11.22
CA LEU A 160 12.15 -18.46 -11.50
C LEU A 160 10.91 -17.88 -10.78
N PHE A 161 11.06 -17.39 -9.55
CA PHE A 161 9.97 -16.77 -8.80
C PHE A 161 9.68 -15.33 -9.21
N ALA A 162 10.72 -14.61 -9.66
CA ALA A 162 10.61 -13.20 -10.02
C ALA A 162 9.65 -12.97 -11.20
N VAL A 163 9.69 -13.81 -12.23
CA VAL A 163 8.86 -13.66 -13.43
C VAL A 163 7.35 -13.66 -13.10
N PRO A 164 6.76 -14.73 -12.52
CA PRO A 164 5.34 -14.73 -12.21
C PRO A 164 4.97 -13.66 -11.16
N ALA A 165 5.85 -13.36 -10.19
CA ALA A 165 5.59 -12.29 -9.22
C ALA A 165 5.48 -10.91 -9.88
N VAL A 166 6.41 -10.55 -10.77
CA VAL A 166 6.38 -9.28 -11.50
C VAL A 166 5.18 -9.21 -12.44
N ILE A 167 4.86 -10.29 -13.16
CA ILE A 167 3.66 -10.32 -14.04
C ILE A 167 2.40 -10.14 -13.19
N GLY A 168 2.27 -10.83 -12.06
CA GLY A 168 1.12 -10.68 -11.16
C GLY A 168 0.97 -9.25 -10.64
N LEU A 169 2.07 -8.60 -10.24
CA LEU A 169 2.06 -7.19 -9.81
C LEU A 169 1.68 -6.24 -10.95
N LEU A 170 2.17 -6.48 -12.17
CA LEU A 170 1.80 -5.67 -13.33
C LEU A 170 0.30 -5.80 -13.62
N VAL A 171 -0.26 -7.01 -13.68
CA VAL A 171 -1.70 -7.24 -13.93
C VAL A 171 -2.56 -6.58 -12.85
N LEU A 172 -2.12 -6.59 -11.59
CA LEU A 172 -2.83 -5.94 -10.49
C LEU A 172 -2.69 -4.42 -10.46
N SER A 173 -1.74 -3.83 -11.19
CA SER A 173 -1.47 -2.40 -11.12
C SER A 173 -2.54 -1.54 -11.78
N VAL A 174 -2.83 -0.37 -11.21
CA VAL A 174 -3.76 0.63 -11.75
C VAL A 174 -3.42 0.98 -13.20
N PRO A 175 -2.14 1.24 -13.58
CA PRO A 175 -1.82 1.57 -14.97
C PRO A 175 -2.22 0.48 -15.97
N VAL A 176 -1.95 -0.80 -15.67
CA VAL A 176 -2.33 -1.91 -16.55
C VAL A 176 -3.85 -2.10 -16.59
N ARG A 177 -4.52 -2.04 -15.43
CA ARG A 177 -5.99 -2.13 -15.41
C ARG A 177 -6.64 -1.01 -16.23
N ASN A 178 -6.09 0.21 -16.14
CA ASN A 178 -6.56 1.34 -16.93
C ASN A 178 -6.26 1.17 -18.43
N THR A 179 -5.10 0.60 -18.78
CA THR A 179 -4.80 0.19 -20.16
C THR A 179 -5.84 -0.79 -20.71
N PHE A 180 -6.30 -1.74 -19.90
CA PHE A 180 -7.35 -2.69 -20.29
C PHE A 180 -8.75 -2.06 -20.38
N ALA A 181 -9.07 -1.09 -19.53
CA ALA A 181 -10.36 -0.39 -19.56
C ALA A 181 -10.47 0.53 -20.78
N LEU A 182 -9.40 1.27 -21.08
CA LEU A 182 -9.37 2.27 -22.14
C LEU A 182 -8.91 1.71 -23.50
N GLY A 183 -8.15 0.62 -23.51
CA GLY A 183 -7.50 0.11 -24.73
C GLY A 183 -6.29 0.94 -25.17
N GLN A 184 -5.61 1.58 -24.21
CA GLN A 184 -4.45 2.43 -24.43
C GLN A 184 -3.17 1.64 -24.77
N THR A 185 -2.15 2.32 -25.32
CA THR A 185 -0.88 1.67 -25.72
C THR A 185 0.31 1.96 -24.80
N GLY A 186 0.06 2.53 -23.62
CA GLY A 186 1.10 2.95 -22.66
C GLY A 186 2.11 1.87 -22.23
N ILE A 187 1.79 0.58 -22.40
CA ILE A 187 2.74 -0.52 -22.14
C ILE A 187 3.85 -0.58 -23.20
N VAL A 188 3.56 -0.23 -24.45
CA VAL A 188 4.49 -0.37 -25.59
C VAL A 188 5.72 0.53 -25.41
N PRO A 189 5.61 1.85 -25.14
CA PRO A 189 6.77 2.69 -24.91
C PRO A 189 7.65 2.19 -23.76
N VAL A 190 7.04 1.73 -22.66
CA VAL A 190 7.77 1.20 -21.49
C VAL A 190 8.57 -0.05 -21.87
N LEU A 191 7.94 -0.98 -22.60
CA LEU A 191 8.58 -2.20 -23.06
C LEU A 191 9.75 -1.92 -24.01
N LEU A 192 9.55 -1.02 -25.00
CA LEU A 192 10.60 -0.65 -25.96
C LEU A 192 11.83 -0.07 -25.26
N VAL A 193 11.64 0.82 -24.28
CA VAL A 193 12.73 1.38 -23.48
C VAL A 193 13.42 0.30 -22.65
N LEU A 194 12.68 -0.56 -21.93
CA LEU A 194 13.33 -1.61 -21.14
C LEU A 194 14.16 -2.56 -21.99
N VAL A 195 13.66 -2.92 -23.18
CA VAL A 195 14.43 -3.69 -24.17
C VAL A 195 15.67 -2.89 -24.62
N ALA A 196 15.54 -1.59 -24.90
CA ALA A 196 16.65 -0.73 -25.29
C ALA A 196 17.80 -0.67 -24.26
N PHE A 197 17.50 -0.91 -22.98
CA PHE A 197 18.47 -0.89 -21.90
C PHE A 197 18.98 -2.30 -21.49
N LEU A 198 18.57 -3.36 -22.21
CA LEU A 198 19.14 -4.70 -21.98
C LEU A 198 20.64 -4.73 -22.31
N PRO A 199 21.46 -5.52 -21.57
CA PRO A 199 22.91 -5.55 -21.75
C PRO A 199 23.39 -5.92 -23.17
N ARG A 200 22.58 -6.68 -23.93
CA ARG A 200 22.93 -7.18 -25.27
C ARG A 200 22.49 -6.25 -26.42
N CYS A 201 21.81 -5.14 -26.13
CA CYS A 201 21.33 -4.24 -27.18
C CYS A 201 22.46 -3.36 -27.72
N SER A 202 22.61 -3.32 -29.05
CA SER A 202 23.56 -2.43 -29.72
C SER A 202 23.18 -0.96 -29.51
N ALA A 203 24.14 -0.04 -29.61
CA ALA A 203 23.86 1.39 -29.48
C ALA A 203 22.82 1.89 -30.51
N ARG A 204 22.84 1.34 -31.73
CA ARG A 204 21.85 1.67 -32.77
C ARG A 204 20.46 1.17 -32.37
N THR A 205 20.33 -0.12 -32.03
CA THR A 205 19.05 -0.71 -31.62
C THR A 205 18.47 -0.03 -30.39
N SER A 206 19.31 0.26 -29.39
CA SER A 206 18.93 0.98 -28.18
C SER A 206 18.37 2.37 -28.52
N GLY A 207 19.07 3.11 -29.40
CA GLY A 207 18.61 4.41 -29.88
C GLY A 207 17.29 4.33 -30.65
N LEU A 208 17.19 3.43 -31.65
CA LEU A 208 15.99 3.25 -32.47
C LEU A 208 14.75 2.94 -31.61
N LEU A 209 14.87 2.00 -30.66
CA LEU A 209 13.78 1.62 -29.76
C LEU A 209 13.38 2.78 -28.84
N THR A 210 14.36 3.50 -28.29
CA THR A 210 14.10 4.66 -27.40
C THR A 210 13.44 5.81 -28.17
N GLY A 211 13.91 6.10 -29.38
CA GLY A 211 13.34 7.15 -30.22
C GLY A 211 11.94 6.81 -30.75
N ALA A 212 11.70 5.55 -31.13
CA ALA A 212 10.36 5.07 -31.50
C ALA A 212 9.39 5.12 -30.31
N ALA A 213 9.85 4.75 -29.11
CA ALA A 213 9.08 4.89 -27.88
C ALA A 213 8.76 6.37 -27.59
N ALA A 214 9.71 7.28 -27.79
CA ALA A 214 9.50 8.72 -27.65
C ALA A 214 8.51 9.27 -28.70
N ALA A 215 8.48 8.71 -29.92
CA ALA A 215 7.52 9.15 -30.94
C ALA A 215 6.07 8.76 -30.59
N LEU A 216 5.89 7.64 -29.88
CA LEU A 216 4.59 7.23 -29.33
C LEU A 216 4.23 7.99 -28.05
N GLN A 217 5.24 8.30 -27.21
CA GLN A 217 5.08 9.02 -25.95
C GLN A 217 6.25 9.99 -25.73
N PRO A 218 6.09 11.30 -26.06
CA PRO A 218 7.20 12.27 -26.14
C PRO A 218 8.07 12.38 -24.89
N THR A 219 7.49 12.19 -23.71
CA THR A 219 8.18 12.29 -22.41
C THR A 219 9.27 11.22 -22.24
N VAL A 220 9.19 10.13 -23.00
CA VAL A 220 10.22 9.08 -23.07
C VAL A 220 11.50 9.56 -23.77
N LEU A 221 11.51 10.73 -24.42
CA LEU A 221 12.74 11.31 -24.95
C LEU A 221 13.78 11.61 -23.85
N LEU A 222 13.35 11.76 -22.58
CA LEU A 222 14.23 11.94 -21.42
C LEU A 222 15.22 10.78 -21.19
N PHE A 223 14.98 9.61 -21.80
CA PHE A 223 15.95 8.52 -21.79
C PHE A 223 17.18 8.79 -22.67
N ALA A 224 17.10 9.69 -23.66
CA ALA A 224 18.26 10.10 -24.46
C ALA A 224 19.32 10.86 -23.62
N PRO A 225 18.95 11.85 -22.78
CA PRO A 225 19.85 12.40 -21.76
C PRO A 225 20.45 11.35 -20.82
N LEU A 226 19.70 10.35 -20.36
CA LEU A 226 20.26 9.26 -19.54
C LEU A 226 21.33 8.47 -20.32
N LEU A 227 21.05 8.12 -21.58
CA LEU A 227 22.02 7.47 -22.47
C LEU A 227 23.27 8.34 -22.64
N TRP A 228 23.11 9.65 -22.79
CA TRP A 228 24.22 10.59 -22.88
C TRP A 228 25.08 10.62 -21.61
N LEU A 229 24.44 10.80 -20.45
CA LEU A 229 25.10 10.88 -19.13
C LEU A 229 25.81 9.58 -18.74
N THR A 230 25.36 8.44 -19.28
CA THR A 230 25.98 7.12 -19.06
C THR A 230 27.04 6.76 -20.11
N GLY A 231 27.43 7.72 -20.95
CA GLY A 231 28.48 7.55 -21.97
C GLY A 231 28.01 6.92 -23.29
N ARG A 232 26.73 6.53 -23.42
CA ARG A 232 26.13 5.94 -24.63
C ARG A 232 25.69 7.01 -25.63
N ARG A 233 26.58 7.96 -25.95
CA ARG A 233 26.28 9.14 -26.80
C ARG A 233 25.72 8.80 -28.17
N ARG A 234 26.25 7.74 -28.81
CA ARG A 234 25.72 7.26 -30.11
C ARG A 234 24.27 6.81 -30.01
N ALA A 235 23.90 6.09 -28.93
CA ALA A 235 22.53 5.65 -28.72
C ALA A 235 21.61 6.85 -28.45
N ALA A 236 22.07 7.84 -27.68
CA ALA A 236 21.35 9.08 -27.45
C ALA A 236 21.08 9.86 -28.75
N ALA A 237 22.10 10.02 -29.60
CA ALA A 237 21.96 10.68 -30.89
C ALA A 237 21.01 9.93 -31.83
N VAL A 238 21.08 8.60 -31.88
CA VAL A 238 20.14 7.78 -32.67
C VAL A 238 18.72 7.91 -32.11
N ALA A 239 18.53 7.92 -30.78
CA ALA A 239 17.21 8.12 -30.19
C ALA A 239 16.60 9.46 -30.56
N ALA A 240 17.37 10.55 -30.45
CA ALA A 240 16.94 11.89 -30.86
C ALA A 240 16.63 11.93 -32.37
N GLY A 241 17.50 11.35 -33.21
CA GLY A 241 17.30 11.30 -34.65
C GLY A 241 16.09 10.48 -35.07
N THR A 242 15.83 9.33 -34.43
CA THR A 242 14.64 8.52 -34.69
C THR A 242 13.37 9.24 -34.25
N PHE A 243 13.36 9.86 -33.07
CA PHE A 243 12.23 10.67 -32.62
C PHE A 243 11.93 11.82 -33.60
N ALA A 244 12.97 12.55 -34.02
CA ALA A 244 12.84 13.62 -35.00
C ALA A 244 12.33 13.11 -36.35
N GLY A 245 12.85 11.97 -36.84
CA GLY A 245 12.40 11.36 -38.09
C GLY A 245 10.95 10.89 -38.06
N CYS A 246 10.52 10.23 -36.97
CA CYS A 246 9.12 9.84 -36.78
C CYS A 246 8.19 11.05 -36.65
N SER A 247 8.63 12.11 -35.96
CA SER A 247 7.86 13.34 -35.82
C SER A 247 7.75 14.08 -37.16
N ALA A 248 8.84 14.14 -37.94
CA ALA A 248 8.84 14.75 -39.27
C ALA A 248 7.95 13.97 -40.24
N LEU A 249 7.94 12.63 -40.16
CA LEU A 249 7.00 11.79 -40.92
C LEU A 249 5.54 12.16 -40.58
N ALA A 250 5.25 12.36 -39.28
CA ALA A 250 3.92 12.75 -38.83
C ALA A 250 3.53 14.15 -39.33
N TRP A 251 4.42 15.13 -39.24
CA TRP A 251 4.22 16.47 -39.80
C TRP A 251 4.02 16.47 -41.31
N ALA A 252 4.73 15.59 -42.05
CA ALA A 252 4.58 15.49 -43.49
C ALA A 252 3.26 14.85 -43.92
N ALA A 253 2.73 13.91 -43.12
CA ALA A 253 1.49 13.22 -43.42
C ALA A 253 0.22 13.95 -42.89
N ALA A 254 0.33 14.63 -41.76
CA ALA A 254 -0.77 15.30 -41.07
C ALA A 254 -0.27 16.60 -40.40
N PRO A 255 -0.05 17.68 -41.19
CA PRO A 255 0.54 18.93 -40.70
C PRO A 255 -0.36 19.66 -39.69
N ASP A 256 -1.65 19.76 -39.97
CA ASP A 256 -2.60 20.49 -39.12
C ASP A 256 -2.78 19.79 -37.76
N ASP A 257 -2.92 18.46 -37.77
CA ASP A 257 -2.95 17.64 -36.56
C ASP A 257 -1.65 17.75 -35.76
N SER A 258 -0.52 17.79 -36.45
CA SER A 258 0.78 17.97 -35.80
C SER A 258 0.91 19.35 -35.15
N TRP A 259 0.40 20.40 -35.81
CA TRP A 259 0.31 21.75 -35.25
C TRP A 259 -0.58 21.77 -34.00
N ALA A 260 -1.79 21.20 -34.09
CA ALA A 260 -2.74 21.13 -32.98
C ALA A 260 -2.14 20.41 -31.77
N TYR A 261 -1.51 19.24 -31.96
CA TYR A 261 -0.93 18.48 -30.85
C TYR A 261 0.22 19.22 -30.15
N TRP A 262 1.18 19.75 -30.92
CA TRP A 262 2.41 20.31 -30.36
C TRP A 262 2.24 21.72 -29.81
N LEU A 263 1.43 22.55 -30.47
CA LEU A 263 1.30 23.97 -30.13
C LEU A 263 0.00 24.32 -29.44
N HIS A 264 -1.14 23.79 -29.89
CA HIS A 264 -2.44 24.10 -29.28
C HIS A 264 -2.64 23.33 -27.97
N HIS A 265 -2.40 22.02 -28.00
CA HIS A 265 -2.50 21.15 -26.82
C HIS A 265 -1.17 20.97 -26.09
N VAL A 266 -0.11 21.71 -26.41
CA VAL A 266 1.21 21.67 -25.72
C VAL A 266 1.64 20.23 -25.37
N ALA A 267 1.76 19.38 -26.38
CA ALA A 267 2.05 17.95 -26.27
C ALA A 267 0.96 17.11 -25.56
N GLY A 268 -0.30 17.43 -25.84
CA GLY A 268 -1.48 16.65 -25.43
C GLY A 268 -2.08 17.01 -24.06
N ALA A 269 -1.72 18.16 -23.49
CA ALA A 269 -2.46 18.78 -22.39
C ALA A 269 -3.89 19.13 -22.80
N GLY A 270 -4.86 18.70 -21.99
CA GLY A 270 -6.29 18.91 -22.23
C GLY A 270 -6.94 17.94 -23.22
N LEU A 271 -6.19 16.99 -23.81
CA LEU A 271 -6.77 15.92 -24.62
C LEU A 271 -7.29 14.78 -23.73
N GLY A 272 -8.48 14.27 -24.06
CA GLY A 272 -9.18 13.21 -23.32
C GLY A 272 -9.88 13.71 -22.06
N ALA A 273 -9.18 14.47 -21.21
CA ALA A 273 -9.72 15.05 -19.98
C ALA A 273 -9.03 16.39 -19.64
N PRO A 274 -9.64 17.21 -18.77
CA PRO A 274 -9.00 18.42 -18.23
C PRO A 274 -7.63 18.12 -17.60
N ALA A 275 -6.69 19.06 -17.72
CA ALA A 275 -5.33 18.85 -17.23
C ALA A 275 -5.22 18.80 -15.69
N ASP A 276 -6.22 19.29 -14.96
CA ASP A 276 -6.33 19.20 -13.49
C ASP A 276 -6.99 17.90 -13.00
N ASP A 277 -7.45 17.03 -13.90
CA ASP A 277 -8.07 15.75 -13.57
C ASP A 277 -7.16 14.87 -12.69
N LEU A 278 -7.75 14.14 -11.73
CA LEU A 278 -7.04 13.25 -10.81
C LEU A 278 -6.28 12.11 -11.52
N ALA A 279 -6.68 11.75 -12.75
CA ALA A 279 -5.94 10.82 -13.58
C ALA A 279 -4.58 11.38 -14.02
N ASN A 280 -4.42 12.71 -14.09
CA ASN A 280 -3.15 13.38 -14.39
C ASN A 280 -2.27 13.51 -13.13
N GLN A 281 -1.21 12.70 -13.07
CA GLN A 281 -0.26 12.66 -11.96
C GLN A 281 1.07 13.33 -12.33
N SER A 282 1.00 14.55 -12.89
CA SER A 282 2.16 15.39 -13.19
C SER A 282 2.25 16.60 -12.25
N LEU A 283 3.41 17.26 -12.23
CA LEU A 283 3.57 18.54 -11.50
C LEU A 283 2.60 19.59 -12.02
N HIS A 284 2.41 19.67 -13.34
CA HIS A 284 1.46 20.58 -13.96
C HIS A 284 0.03 20.34 -13.44
N GLY A 285 -0.44 19.08 -13.44
CA GLY A 285 -1.77 18.75 -12.92
C GLY A 285 -1.96 19.12 -11.44
N VAL A 286 -0.93 18.94 -10.60
CA VAL A 286 -0.99 19.39 -9.19
C VAL A 286 -1.05 20.90 -9.05
N LEU A 287 -0.28 21.65 -9.83
CA LEU A 287 -0.30 23.12 -9.78
C LEU A 287 -1.69 23.65 -10.17
N LEU A 288 -2.31 23.07 -11.20
CA LEU A 288 -3.68 23.41 -11.59
C LEU A 288 -4.70 23.06 -10.49
N ARG A 289 -4.59 21.90 -9.85
CA ARG A 289 -5.44 21.51 -8.70
C ARG A 289 -5.25 22.40 -7.47
N LEU A 290 -4.12 23.07 -7.34
CA LEU A 290 -3.87 24.10 -6.32
C LEU A 290 -4.47 25.46 -6.70
N GLY A 291 -5.11 25.58 -7.87
CA GLY A 291 -5.74 26.80 -8.37
C GLY A 291 -4.76 27.77 -9.04
N LEU A 292 -3.54 27.33 -9.35
CA LEU A 292 -2.59 28.15 -10.12
C LEU A 292 -2.92 28.06 -11.61
N GLN A 293 -3.02 29.20 -12.28
CA GLN A 293 -3.27 29.28 -13.73
C GLN A 293 -2.51 30.47 -14.33
N GLY A 294 -2.15 30.38 -15.60
CA GLY A 294 -1.54 31.47 -16.36
C GLY A 294 -0.01 31.55 -16.23
N PRO A 295 0.62 32.73 -16.41
CA PRO A 295 2.08 32.84 -16.51
C PRO A 295 2.84 32.31 -15.28
N VAL A 296 2.27 32.49 -14.08
CA VAL A 296 2.88 32.02 -12.83
C VAL A 296 2.92 30.50 -12.78
N GLU A 297 1.84 29.84 -13.19
CA GLU A 297 1.73 28.38 -13.26
C GLU A 297 2.76 27.82 -14.25
N VAL A 298 2.85 28.40 -15.45
CA VAL A 298 3.84 27.99 -16.47
C VAL A 298 5.28 28.16 -15.97
N VAL A 299 5.64 29.32 -15.40
CA VAL A 299 6.99 29.57 -14.90
C VAL A 299 7.34 28.63 -13.76
N LEU A 300 6.43 28.41 -12.82
CA LEU A 300 6.63 27.52 -11.69
C LEU A 300 6.74 26.06 -12.14
N PHE A 301 5.88 25.63 -13.06
CA PHE A 301 5.94 24.30 -13.66
C PHE A 301 7.29 24.07 -14.33
N LEU A 302 7.73 24.98 -15.22
CA LEU A 302 9.01 24.85 -15.92
C LEU A 302 10.20 24.82 -14.96
N ALA A 303 10.19 25.67 -13.91
CA ALA A 303 11.24 25.69 -12.90
C ALA A 303 11.30 24.37 -12.10
N LEU A 304 10.15 23.88 -11.63
CA LEU A 304 10.06 22.61 -10.90
C LEU A 304 10.41 21.42 -11.80
N ALA A 305 9.93 21.41 -13.04
CA ALA A 305 10.24 20.39 -14.04
C ALA A 305 11.74 20.34 -14.34
N ALA A 306 12.39 21.48 -14.53
CA ALA A 306 13.84 21.56 -14.74
C ALA A 306 14.61 21.05 -13.52
N ALA A 307 14.20 21.45 -12.30
CA ALA A 307 14.83 20.98 -11.06
C ALA A 307 14.72 19.47 -10.90
N VAL A 308 13.52 18.90 -11.10
CA VAL A 308 13.27 17.45 -11.01
C VAL A 308 14.03 16.70 -12.11
N ALA A 309 14.06 17.21 -13.34
CA ALA A 309 14.80 16.61 -14.44
C ALA A 309 16.30 16.55 -14.15
N VAL A 310 16.90 17.66 -13.72
CA VAL A 310 18.34 17.72 -13.41
C VAL A 310 18.70 16.81 -12.24
N LEU A 311 17.97 16.89 -11.13
CA LEU A 311 18.24 16.08 -9.93
C LEU A 311 18.01 14.59 -10.19
N GLY A 312 16.86 14.25 -10.81
CA GLY A 312 16.45 12.89 -11.08
C GLY A 312 17.35 12.20 -12.11
N LEU A 313 17.71 12.87 -13.22
CA LEU A 313 18.61 12.29 -14.22
C LEU A 313 20.04 12.11 -13.68
N ARG A 314 20.56 13.05 -12.87
CA ARG A 314 21.86 12.87 -12.19
C ARG A 314 21.83 11.68 -11.24
N ARG A 315 20.73 11.49 -10.49
CA ARG A 315 20.53 10.32 -9.62
C ARG A 315 20.44 9.04 -10.44
N ALA A 316 19.65 9.01 -11.52
CA ALA A 316 19.54 7.86 -12.41
C ALA A 316 20.89 7.47 -13.02
N ALA A 317 21.67 8.44 -13.51
CA ALA A 317 23.01 8.21 -14.05
C ALA A 317 23.97 7.60 -13.02
N ARG A 318 23.91 8.07 -11.75
CA ARG A 318 24.70 7.47 -10.65
C ARG A 318 24.34 6.00 -10.41
N TYR A 319 23.06 5.65 -10.35
CA TYR A 319 22.64 4.25 -10.17
C TYR A 319 22.91 3.38 -11.40
N ALA A 320 22.91 3.96 -12.61
CA ALA A 320 23.34 3.28 -13.82
C ALA A 320 24.84 2.96 -13.79
N ALA A 321 25.68 3.90 -13.34
CA ALA A 321 27.11 3.70 -13.15
C ALA A 321 27.40 2.62 -12.09
N ASP A 322 26.58 2.54 -11.04
CA ASP A 322 26.57 1.47 -10.05
C ASP A 322 26.01 0.13 -10.59
N GLY A 323 25.64 0.06 -11.88
CA GLY A 323 25.15 -1.15 -12.53
C GLY A 323 23.72 -1.57 -12.15
N GLN A 324 22.93 -0.66 -11.58
CA GLN A 324 21.50 -0.84 -11.27
C GLN A 324 20.62 -0.26 -12.38
N TRP A 325 20.73 -0.81 -13.60
CA TRP A 325 20.05 -0.29 -14.80
C TRP A 325 18.52 -0.22 -14.68
N LEU A 326 17.86 -1.22 -14.09
CA LEU A 326 16.41 -1.17 -13.91
C LEU A 326 15.99 -0.01 -13.00
N LEU A 327 16.75 0.24 -11.93
CA LEU A 327 16.49 1.38 -11.05
C LEU A 327 16.70 2.69 -11.81
N ALA A 328 17.81 2.85 -12.54
CA ALA A 328 18.08 4.04 -13.33
C ALA A 328 16.98 4.34 -14.36
N VAL A 329 16.49 3.30 -15.05
CA VAL A 329 15.38 3.41 -16.01
C VAL A 329 14.08 3.80 -15.28
N ALA A 330 13.76 3.16 -14.16
CA ALA A 330 12.58 3.49 -13.37
C ALA A 330 12.60 4.93 -12.83
N LEU A 331 13.75 5.42 -12.35
CA LEU A 331 13.91 6.80 -11.88
C LEU A 331 13.72 7.80 -13.02
N THR A 332 14.27 7.51 -14.20
CA THR A 332 14.09 8.37 -15.38
C THR A 332 12.63 8.40 -15.83
N GLY A 333 11.93 7.26 -15.77
CA GLY A 333 10.49 7.22 -16.01
C GLY A 333 9.67 7.96 -14.95
N CYS A 334 10.07 7.93 -13.67
CA CYS A 334 9.44 8.74 -12.61
C CYS A 334 9.64 10.24 -12.86
N VAL A 335 10.82 10.65 -13.35
CA VAL A 335 11.05 12.02 -13.84
C VAL A 335 10.11 12.33 -14.99
N ALA A 336 10.01 11.45 -15.99
CA ALA A 336 9.12 11.65 -17.15
C ALA A 336 7.65 11.83 -16.77
N VAL A 337 7.16 11.09 -15.76
CA VAL A 337 5.81 11.26 -15.19
C VAL A 337 5.67 12.62 -14.49
N ALA A 338 6.65 13.02 -13.70
CA ALA A 338 6.55 14.25 -12.92
C ALA A 338 6.61 15.52 -13.80
N VAL A 339 7.45 15.52 -14.83
CA VAL A 339 7.75 16.72 -15.65
C VAL A 339 6.92 16.83 -16.92
N SER A 340 6.04 15.85 -17.20
CA SER A 340 5.18 15.93 -18.36
C SER A 340 4.03 16.93 -18.16
N PRO A 341 3.50 17.55 -19.23
CA PRO A 341 2.28 18.35 -19.13
C PRO A 341 1.11 17.51 -18.60
N THR A 342 0.97 16.29 -19.14
CA THR A 342 0.01 15.27 -18.67
C THR A 342 0.70 13.93 -18.45
N ALA A 343 0.34 13.25 -17.37
CA ALA A 343 0.78 11.91 -17.01
C ALA A 343 -0.42 11.07 -16.58
N TRP A 344 -1.18 10.58 -17.57
CA TRP A 344 -2.37 9.76 -17.34
C TRP A 344 -2.03 8.44 -16.63
N GLN A 345 -3.00 7.86 -15.93
CA GLN A 345 -2.81 6.63 -15.14
C GLN A 345 -2.18 5.49 -15.93
N HIS A 346 -2.50 5.32 -17.22
CA HIS A 346 -1.94 4.27 -18.08
C HIS A 346 -0.46 4.49 -18.46
N GLN A 347 0.13 5.65 -18.16
CA GLN A 347 1.53 6.02 -18.45
C GLN A 347 2.46 5.92 -17.22
N GLN A 348 1.91 5.57 -16.04
CA GLN A 348 2.60 5.67 -14.75
C GLN A 348 3.36 4.40 -14.32
N LEU A 349 3.50 3.40 -15.21
CA LEU A 349 4.15 2.10 -14.93
C LEU A 349 5.58 2.22 -14.37
N TRP A 350 6.28 3.31 -14.70
CA TRP A 350 7.62 3.61 -14.20
C TRP A 350 7.71 3.64 -12.68
N ILE A 351 6.66 4.11 -12.01
CA ILE A 351 6.59 4.21 -10.54
C ILE A 351 6.65 2.79 -9.94
N LEU A 352 5.89 1.84 -10.51
CA LEU A 352 5.91 0.45 -10.06
C LEU A 352 7.30 -0.18 -10.26
N LEU A 353 7.97 0.10 -11.37
CA LEU A 353 9.34 -0.38 -11.61
C LEU A 353 10.34 0.16 -10.57
N ALA A 354 10.08 1.33 -10.00
CA ALA A 354 10.93 1.91 -8.96
C ALA A 354 10.90 1.09 -7.65
N ALA A 355 9.95 0.18 -7.46
CA ALA A 355 9.90 -0.76 -6.32
C ALA A 355 11.17 -1.62 -6.19
N VAL A 356 11.95 -1.76 -7.28
CA VAL A 356 13.23 -2.48 -7.28
C VAL A 356 14.30 -1.82 -6.38
N GLY A 357 14.15 -0.52 -6.12
CA GLY A 357 15.09 0.26 -5.33
C GLY A 357 15.19 -0.27 -3.90
N ARG A 358 16.42 -0.52 -3.42
CA ARG A 358 16.67 -1.01 -2.06
C ARG A 358 16.88 0.16 -1.11
N VAL A 359 16.07 0.24 -0.06
CA VAL A 359 16.16 1.28 0.97
C VAL A 359 16.45 0.64 2.33
N GLY A 360 17.18 1.36 3.19
CA GLY A 360 17.43 0.97 4.57
C GLY A 360 18.50 -0.11 4.75
N ARG A 361 19.36 0.06 5.75
CA ARG A 361 20.44 -0.90 6.05
C ARG A 361 19.94 -2.16 6.75
N ARG A 362 18.83 -2.08 7.48
CA ARG A 362 18.23 -3.18 8.25
C ARG A 362 17.29 -4.00 7.38
N GLY A 363 17.25 -5.31 7.61
CA GLY A 363 16.33 -6.22 6.90
C GLY A 363 14.86 -5.83 7.05
N ALA A 364 14.48 -5.31 8.23
CA ALA A 364 13.11 -4.86 8.51
C ALA A 364 12.68 -3.63 7.69
N ASP A 365 13.62 -2.79 7.24
CA ASP A 365 13.32 -1.55 6.50
C ASP A 365 13.26 -1.79 4.99
N ARG A 366 13.75 -2.94 4.50
CA ARG A 366 13.84 -3.26 3.07
C ARG A 366 12.50 -3.30 2.36
N LEU A 367 11.44 -3.61 3.09
CA LEU A 367 10.09 -3.72 2.53
C LEU A 367 9.35 -2.38 2.47
N VAL A 368 9.83 -1.34 3.17
CA VAL A 368 9.12 -0.06 3.26
C VAL A 368 8.82 0.52 1.88
N TRP A 369 9.87 0.67 1.07
CA TRP A 369 9.76 1.25 -0.25
C TRP A 369 8.94 0.41 -1.25
N PRO A 370 9.23 -0.89 -1.48
CA PRO A 370 8.45 -1.68 -2.40
C PRO A 370 6.98 -1.83 -1.96
N VAL A 371 6.70 -1.99 -0.65
CA VAL A 371 5.31 -2.06 -0.16
C VAL A 371 4.58 -0.74 -0.41
N LEU A 372 5.21 0.40 -0.11
CA LEU A 372 4.62 1.71 -0.38
C LEU A 372 4.29 1.86 -1.87
N VAL A 373 5.26 1.62 -2.75
CA VAL A 373 5.06 1.74 -4.22
C VAL A 373 3.98 0.79 -4.71
N ILE A 374 3.99 -0.48 -4.29
CA ILE A 374 2.99 -1.47 -4.69
C ILE A 374 1.60 -1.02 -4.24
N LEU A 375 1.43 -0.58 -2.99
CA LEU A 375 0.13 -0.11 -2.49
C LEU A 375 -0.35 1.10 -3.28
N VAL A 376 0.50 2.12 -3.49
CA VAL A 376 0.17 3.32 -4.27
C VAL A 376 -0.23 2.97 -5.72
N MET A 377 0.41 1.95 -6.31
CA MET A 377 0.18 1.54 -7.69
C MET A 377 -0.91 0.49 -7.89
N THR A 378 -1.48 -0.08 -6.82
CA THR A 378 -2.49 -1.15 -6.93
C THR A 378 -3.81 -0.81 -6.27
N MET A 379 -3.79 0.00 -5.20
CA MET A 379 -4.95 0.35 -4.40
C MET A 379 -5.53 1.71 -4.82
N HIS A 380 -6.82 1.92 -4.52
CA HIS A 380 -7.49 3.20 -4.71
C HIS A 380 -7.13 4.19 -3.58
N ARG A 381 -7.33 5.50 -3.79
CA ARG A 381 -7.03 6.56 -2.80
C ARG A 381 -7.63 6.29 -1.43
N ASP A 382 -8.87 5.82 -1.39
CA ASP A 382 -9.64 5.61 -0.15
C ASP A 382 -9.15 4.39 0.65
N ALA A 383 -8.29 3.55 0.06
CA ALA A 383 -7.58 2.50 0.79
C ALA A 383 -6.29 3.03 1.43
N LEU A 384 -5.66 4.02 0.82
CA LEU A 384 -4.38 4.56 1.25
C LEU A 384 -4.53 5.67 2.28
N MET A 385 -5.52 6.54 2.15
CA MET A 385 -5.66 7.76 2.93
C MET A 385 -7.11 8.01 3.36
N PRO A 386 -7.38 8.51 4.58
CA PRO A 386 -8.73 8.90 4.99
C PRO A 386 -9.20 10.15 4.21
N ASN A 387 -10.52 10.29 4.05
CA ASN A 387 -11.13 11.40 3.32
C ASN A 387 -11.22 12.68 4.17
N LEU A 388 -10.07 13.20 4.61
CA LEU A 388 -9.94 14.51 5.28
C LEU A 388 -9.29 15.48 4.30
N GLN A 389 -9.73 16.73 4.17
CA GLN A 389 -9.28 17.64 3.09
C GLN A 389 -7.76 17.62 2.81
N VAL A 390 -6.92 17.81 3.84
CA VAL A 390 -5.45 17.80 3.69
C VAL A 390 -4.90 16.42 3.32
N VAL A 391 -5.46 15.36 3.91
CA VAL A 391 -4.98 13.98 3.73
C VAL A 391 -5.49 13.39 2.42
N GLY A 392 -6.66 13.84 1.96
CA GLY A 392 -7.27 13.54 0.67
C GLY A 392 -6.40 14.06 -0.46
N PHE A 393 -5.93 15.31 -0.39
CA PHE A 393 -4.97 15.85 -1.36
C PHE A 393 -3.69 15.00 -1.46
N LEU A 394 -3.17 14.48 -0.34
CA LEU A 394 -2.03 13.57 -0.35
C LEU A 394 -2.36 12.22 -1.01
N GLY A 395 -3.55 11.68 -0.75
CA GLY A 395 -4.03 10.44 -1.36
C GLY A 395 -4.26 10.56 -2.86
N ASP A 396 -4.87 11.66 -3.29
CA ASP A 396 -5.18 12.02 -4.68
C ASP A 396 -3.93 12.14 -5.54
N ASN A 397 -2.82 12.59 -4.95
CA ASN A 397 -1.55 12.82 -5.64
C ASN A 397 -0.47 11.80 -5.22
N ALA A 398 -0.87 10.70 -4.57
CA ALA A 398 0.06 9.70 -4.06
C ALA A 398 0.98 9.11 -5.15
N PRO A 399 0.51 8.80 -6.38
CA PRO A 399 1.38 8.42 -7.50
C PRO A 399 2.48 9.45 -7.79
N LEU A 400 2.12 10.73 -7.96
CA LEU A 400 3.11 11.79 -8.23
C LEU A 400 4.11 11.90 -7.07
N PHE A 401 3.65 11.86 -5.82
CA PHE A 401 4.55 11.92 -4.67
C PHE A 401 5.49 10.72 -4.60
N ALA A 402 5.03 9.51 -4.97
CA ALA A 402 5.89 8.34 -5.09
C ALA A 402 6.93 8.53 -6.21
N ALA A 403 6.54 9.09 -7.36
CA ALA A 403 7.46 9.40 -8.46
C ALA A 403 8.53 10.42 -8.05
N LEU A 404 8.13 11.53 -7.42
CA LEU A 404 9.03 12.57 -6.92
C LEU A 404 9.95 12.03 -5.81
N ALA A 405 9.42 11.22 -4.90
CA ALA A 405 10.20 10.59 -3.84
C ALA A 405 11.27 9.66 -4.44
N ALA A 406 10.91 8.81 -5.41
CA ALA A 406 11.85 7.94 -6.11
C ALA A 406 12.95 8.76 -6.81
N ALA A 407 12.52 9.71 -7.65
CA ALA A 407 13.41 10.50 -8.49
C ALA A 407 14.37 11.38 -7.67
N CYS A 408 13.89 12.01 -6.61
CA CYS A 408 14.61 13.12 -5.96
C CYS A 408 15.04 12.85 -4.51
N ALA A 409 14.26 12.11 -3.71
CA ALA A 409 14.42 12.08 -2.26
C ALA A 409 14.99 10.76 -1.71
N VAL A 410 14.44 9.62 -2.12
CA VAL A 410 14.66 8.32 -1.46
C VAL A 410 16.13 7.87 -1.58
N PRO A 411 16.84 7.62 -0.47
CA PRO A 411 18.25 7.22 -0.52
C PRO A 411 18.37 5.72 -0.84
N PHE A 412 18.33 5.36 -2.12
CA PHE A 412 18.57 3.97 -2.52
C PHE A 412 20.02 3.57 -2.26
N LEU A 413 20.22 2.35 -1.79
CA LEU A 413 21.55 1.80 -1.54
C LEU A 413 22.24 1.47 -2.86
N THR A 414 23.46 1.95 -2.99
CA THR A 414 24.42 1.57 -4.03
C THR A 414 24.95 0.14 -3.79
N ARG A 415 25.55 -0.51 -4.79
CA ARG A 415 25.99 -1.92 -4.71
C ARG A 415 27.32 -2.11 -4.00
N ASP A 416 28.08 -1.03 -3.86
CA ASP A 416 29.35 -0.94 -3.14
C ASP A 416 29.17 -1.16 -1.63
N VAL A 417 28.05 -0.70 -1.05
CA VAL A 417 27.81 -0.89 0.38
C VAL A 417 27.53 -2.36 0.72
N PRO A 418 28.19 -2.96 1.73
CA PRO A 418 28.01 -4.38 2.10
C PRO A 418 26.55 -4.75 2.38
N GLU A 419 25.81 -3.83 2.98
CA GLU A 419 24.41 -4.02 3.34
C GLU A 419 23.52 -4.19 2.11
N TRP A 420 23.92 -3.72 0.93
CA TRP A 420 23.14 -3.91 -0.28
C TRP A 420 22.87 -5.41 -0.53
N ARG A 421 23.89 -6.27 -0.36
CA ARG A 421 23.77 -7.74 -0.47
C ARG A 421 23.25 -8.39 0.80
N ARG A 422 23.79 -7.98 1.95
CA ARG A 422 23.53 -8.61 3.25
C ARG A 422 22.98 -7.54 4.21
N PRO A 423 21.66 -7.30 4.21
CA PRO A 423 21.08 -6.33 5.15
C PRO A 423 21.37 -6.77 6.58
N VAL A 424 21.48 -5.80 7.48
CA VAL A 424 21.66 -6.08 8.91
C VAL A 424 20.49 -6.96 9.36
N PRO A 425 20.75 -8.20 9.82
CA PRO A 425 19.71 -9.16 10.10
C PRO A 425 18.84 -8.68 11.25
N THR A 426 17.53 -8.93 11.14
CA THR A 426 16.60 -8.71 12.23
C THR A 426 16.87 -9.75 13.30
N SER A 427 17.13 -9.33 14.55
CA SER A 427 17.26 -10.26 15.67
C SER A 427 15.91 -10.93 15.95
N TYR A 428 15.88 -12.26 15.98
CA TYR A 428 14.69 -13.04 16.29
C TYR A 428 14.88 -13.77 17.62
N ALA A 429 13.80 -13.89 18.40
CA ALA A 429 13.79 -14.80 19.53
C ALA A 429 13.85 -16.26 19.03
N THR A 430 14.69 -17.08 19.64
CA THR A 430 14.62 -18.53 19.47
C THR A 430 13.30 -19.01 20.08
N VAL A 431 12.53 -19.86 19.39
CA VAL A 431 11.28 -20.43 19.90
C VAL A 431 11.58 -21.85 20.39
N PRO A 432 11.58 -22.15 21.71
CA PRO A 432 11.68 -23.52 22.19
C PRO A 432 10.41 -24.31 21.85
N ALA A 433 10.51 -25.64 21.80
CA ALA A 433 9.38 -26.54 21.58
C ALA A 433 8.24 -26.31 22.60
N SER A 434 6.99 -26.48 22.18
CA SER A 434 5.81 -26.33 23.05
C SER A 434 5.90 -27.30 24.23
N ARG A 435 5.55 -26.84 25.45
CA ARG A 435 5.33 -27.73 26.61
C ARG A 435 4.00 -28.49 26.52
N LEU A 436 3.06 -28.00 25.72
CA LEU A 436 1.83 -28.72 25.39
C LEU A 436 2.14 -29.71 24.26
N ARG A 437 2.17 -31.00 24.60
CA ARG A 437 2.57 -32.12 23.73
C ARG A 437 1.73 -32.26 22.46
N HIS A 438 0.53 -31.68 22.44
CA HIS A 438 -0.48 -31.87 21.38
C HIS A 438 -0.81 -30.62 20.54
N VAL A 439 -0.24 -29.45 20.84
CA VAL A 439 -0.49 -28.24 20.04
C VAL A 439 0.71 -27.97 19.14
N PRO A 440 0.63 -28.27 17.83
CA PRO A 440 1.70 -27.95 16.90
C PRO A 440 1.79 -26.42 16.78
N LEU A 441 2.82 -25.82 17.36
CA LEU A 441 3.14 -24.43 17.07
C LEU A 441 3.41 -24.33 15.57
N LEU A 442 2.71 -23.42 14.90
CA LEU A 442 2.94 -23.11 13.51
C LEU A 442 4.26 -22.32 13.39
N ARG A 443 5.39 -23.05 13.40
CA ARG A 443 6.79 -22.56 13.52
C ARG A 443 7.25 -21.57 12.43
N PHE A 444 6.39 -21.17 11.50
CA PHE A 444 6.73 -20.24 10.44
C PHE A 444 6.68 -18.76 10.89
N TRP A 445 6.02 -18.44 12.01
CA TRP A 445 6.00 -17.09 12.58
C TRP A 445 7.21 -16.85 13.49
N LYS A 446 8.22 -16.17 12.95
CA LYS A 446 9.37 -15.70 13.74
C LYS A 446 8.97 -14.51 14.60
N GLN A 447 9.54 -14.39 15.81
CA GLN A 447 9.32 -13.23 16.70
C GLN A 447 10.51 -12.25 16.63
N PRO A 448 10.39 -11.10 15.93
CA PRO A 448 11.44 -10.09 15.91
C PRO A 448 11.57 -9.39 17.26
N LEU A 449 12.80 -9.19 17.72
CA LEU A 449 13.12 -8.45 18.94
C LEU A 449 13.24 -6.94 18.69
N SER A 450 13.42 -6.53 17.43
CA SER A 450 13.56 -5.12 17.07
C SER A 450 12.20 -4.44 16.87
N ARG A 451 12.17 -3.12 17.09
CA ARG A 451 11.04 -2.26 16.72
C ARG A 451 10.66 -2.46 15.24
N PRO A 452 9.37 -2.63 14.91
CA PRO A 452 8.93 -2.65 13.53
C PRO A 452 9.08 -1.26 12.90
N ASN A 453 9.24 -1.23 11.58
CA ASN A 453 9.30 0.05 10.87
C ASN A 453 7.93 0.75 10.96
N LEU A 454 7.92 2.01 11.42
CA LEU A 454 6.69 2.76 11.67
C LEU A 454 5.82 2.87 10.41
N VAL A 455 6.42 3.14 9.25
CA VAL A 455 5.69 3.31 7.99
C VAL A 455 4.97 2.02 7.60
N LEU A 456 5.63 0.87 7.74
CA LEU A 456 5.00 -0.42 7.47
C LEU A 456 3.86 -0.73 8.46
N GLU A 457 4.00 -0.35 9.73
CA GLU A 457 2.93 -0.52 10.71
C GLU A 457 1.73 0.38 10.40
N LEU A 458 1.96 1.65 10.04
CA LEU A 458 0.89 2.57 9.66
C LEU A 458 0.18 2.11 8.39
N LEU A 459 0.92 1.66 7.37
CA LEU A 459 0.34 1.08 6.16
C LEU A 459 -0.46 -0.20 6.45
N LEU A 460 0.05 -1.08 7.31
CA LEU A 460 -0.66 -2.28 7.73
C LEU A 460 -1.98 -1.94 8.44
N ILE A 461 -1.96 -1.00 9.37
CA ILE A 461 -3.15 -0.55 10.09
C ILE A 461 -4.14 0.09 9.12
N ARG A 462 -3.66 0.96 8.22
CA ARG A 462 -4.51 1.69 7.28
C ARG A 462 -5.20 0.80 6.26
N VAL A 463 -4.44 -0.11 5.62
CA VAL A 463 -4.98 -1.09 4.68
C VAL A 463 -5.85 -2.10 5.41
N GLY A 464 -5.45 -2.55 6.61
CA GLY A 464 -6.24 -3.45 7.43
C GLY A 464 -7.59 -2.84 7.83
N TYR A 465 -7.59 -1.57 8.23
CA TYR A 465 -8.82 -0.82 8.50
C TYR A 465 -9.69 -0.68 7.26
N TRP A 466 -9.10 -0.35 6.09
CA TRP A 466 -9.86 -0.29 4.83
C TRP A 466 -10.50 -1.64 4.48
N VAL A 467 -9.76 -2.75 4.59
CA VAL A 467 -10.30 -4.11 4.36
C VAL A 467 -11.42 -4.42 5.35
N TYR A 468 -11.22 -4.10 6.63
CA TYR A 468 -12.25 -4.26 7.67
C TYR A 468 -13.52 -3.46 7.32
N SER A 469 -13.38 -2.18 6.98
CA SER A 469 -14.50 -1.31 6.60
C SER A 469 -15.20 -1.80 5.33
N TYR A 470 -14.44 -2.24 4.32
CA TYR A 470 -14.99 -2.79 3.09
C TYR A 470 -15.78 -4.06 3.34
N ILE A 471 -15.25 -5.04 4.08
CA ILE A 471 -15.99 -6.27 4.39
C ILE A 471 -17.22 -5.94 5.24
N ARG A 472 -17.08 -5.02 6.21
CA ARG A 472 -18.19 -4.57 7.05
C ARG A 472 -19.31 -3.93 6.24
N SER A 473 -18.99 -3.15 5.21
CA SER A 473 -20.00 -2.51 4.34
C SER A 473 -20.70 -3.49 3.39
N GLN A 474 -20.27 -4.76 3.35
CA GLN A 474 -20.89 -5.83 2.57
C GLN A 474 -21.69 -6.80 3.47
N ALA A 475 -21.92 -6.44 4.74
CA ALA A 475 -22.73 -7.25 5.63
C ALA A 475 -24.22 -7.18 5.26
N PRO A 476 -25.01 -8.24 5.54
CA PRO A 476 -26.44 -8.24 5.27
C PRO A 476 -27.16 -7.12 6.06
N ASP A 477 -27.70 -6.12 5.37
CA ASP A 477 -28.39 -4.96 5.98
C ASP A 477 -29.88 -5.24 6.24
N GLY A 478 -30.20 -6.42 6.76
CA GLY A 478 -31.57 -6.82 7.08
C GLY A 478 -31.98 -6.41 8.49
N ARG A 479 -32.63 -5.25 8.65
CA ARG A 479 -33.18 -4.80 9.94
C ARG A 479 -33.98 -5.90 10.66
N ALA A 480 -34.90 -6.55 9.94
CA ALA A 480 -35.75 -7.60 10.50
C ALA A 480 -34.94 -8.81 11.02
N LEU A 481 -33.85 -9.17 10.33
CA LEU A 481 -32.96 -10.24 10.76
C LEU A 481 -32.24 -9.84 12.06
N ALA A 482 -31.73 -8.62 12.13
CA ALA A 482 -31.02 -8.11 13.30
C ALA A 482 -31.93 -7.95 14.52
N GLU A 483 -33.17 -7.49 14.34
CA GLU A 483 -34.19 -7.44 15.39
C GLU A 483 -34.58 -8.86 15.83
N GLY A 484 -34.72 -9.81 14.90
CA GLY A 484 -34.97 -11.22 15.21
C GLY A 484 -33.90 -11.83 16.11
N HIS A 485 -32.63 -11.53 15.83
CA HIS A 485 -31.52 -11.90 16.73
C HIS A 485 -31.57 -11.13 18.07
N GLY A 486 -32.04 -9.88 18.08
CA GLY A 486 -32.28 -9.12 19.32
C GLY A 486 -33.28 -9.82 20.25
N TRP A 487 -34.40 -10.29 19.70
CA TRP A 487 -35.39 -11.08 20.45
C TRP A 487 -34.79 -12.39 20.97
N GLN A 488 -33.99 -13.10 20.17
CA GLN A 488 -33.30 -14.32 20.62
C GLN A 488 -32.37 -14.06 21.82
N ILE A 489 -31.61 -12.95 21.80
CA ILE A 489 -30.74 -12.56 22.91
C ILE A 489 -31.56 -12.31 24.18
N LEU A 490 -32.67 -11.58 24.05
CA LEU A 490 -33.57 -11.31 25.18
C LEU A 490 -34.21 -12.58 25.74
N ASP A 491 -34.59 -13.54 24.89
CA ASP A 491 -35.11 -14.84 25.34
C ASP A 491 -34.06 -15.62 26.13
N ILE A 492 -32.79 -15.58 25.69
CA ILE A 492 -31.67 -16.21 26.40
C ILE A 492 -31.40 -15.49 27.73
N GLU A 493 -31.40 -14.15 27.74
CA GLU A 493 -31.21 -13.36 28.96
C GLU A 493 -32.34 -13.60 29.97
N ALA A 494 -33.58 -13.66 29.50
CA ALA A 494 -34.74 -14.03 30.33
C ALA A 494 -34.59 -15.44 30.91
N ALA A 495 -34.13 -16.41 30.12
CA ALA A 495 -33.84 -17.76 30.60
C ALA A 495 -32.71 -17.78 31.65
N LEU A 496 -31.71 -16.92 31.51
CA LEU A 496 -30.61 -16.72 32.46
C LEU A 496 -30.96 -15.80 33.64
N ARG A 497 -32.17 -15.22 33.64
CA ARG A 497 -32.63 -14.21 34.62
C ARG A 497 -31.74 -12.97 34.69
N ILE A 498 -31.30 -12.48 33.53
CA ILE A 498 -30.60 -11.22 33.36
C ILE A 498 -31.64 -10.17 32.94
N ASP A 499 -31.92 -9.19 33.80
CA ASP A 499 -32.94 -8.15 33.57
C ASP A 499 -32.45 -6.72 33.96
N ILE A 500 -31.15 -6.58 34.21
CA ILE A 500 -30.55 -5.35 34.75
C ILE A 500 -30.45 -4.20 33.73
N GLU A 501 -30.43 -4.50 32.44
CA GLU A 501 -30.07 -3.55 31.38
C GLU A 501 -31.06 -2.39 31.29
N HIS A 502 -32.35 -2.73 31.28
CA HIS A 502 -33.41 -1.75 31.16
C HIS A 502 -33.44 -0.82 32.38
N TRP A 503 -33.37 -1.38 33.59
CA TRP A 503 -33.29 -0.60 34.82
C TRP A 503 -32.09 0.35 34.80
N PHE A 504 -30.91 -0.14 34.42
CA PHE A 504 -29.70 0.67 34.46
C PHE A 504 -29.73 1.80 33.42
N ASN A 505 -30.21 1.52 32.20
CA ASN A 505 -30.40 2.54 31.18
C ASN A 505 -31.36 3.65 31.65
N GLN A 506 -32.48 3.29 32.29
CA GLN A 506 -33.43 4.26 32.86
C GLN A 506 -32.80 5.12 33.96
N VAL A 507 -31.96 4.54 34.83
CA VAL A 507 -31.22 5.29 35.85
C VAL A 507 -30.26 6.29 35.21
N VAL A 508 -29.51 5.86 34.20
CA VAL A 508 -28.55 6.72 33.48
C VAL A 508 -29.28 7.86 32.77
N ALA A 509 -30.32 7.56 31.99
CA ALA A 509 -31.09 8.55 31.23
C ALA A 509 -31.80 9.60 32.11
N ARG A 510 -32.10 9.27 33.38
CA ARG A 510 -32.69 10.23 34.33
C ARG A 510 -31.64 11.07 35.08
N THR A 511 -30.36 10.70 34.97
CA THR A 511 -29.28 11.30 35.76
C THR A 511 -28.31 12.04 34.83
N GLY A 512 -28.59 13.31 34.54
CA GLY A 512 -27.92 14.06 33.47
C GLY A 512 -26.38 14.11 33.52
N TRP A 513 -25.75 14.15 34.70
CA TRP A 513 -24.28 14.10 34.80
C TRP A 513 -23.71 12.71 34.48
N LEU A 514 -24.45 11.65 34.82
CA LEU A 514 -24.08 10.26 34.56
C LEU A 514 -24.25 9.96 33.07
N GLU A 515 -25.37 10.40 32.49
CA GLU A 515 -25.64 10.36 31.05
C GLU A 515 -24.52 11.03 30.25
N ALA A 516 -24.23 12.31 30.55
CA ALA A 516 -23.18 13.06 29.85
C ALA A 516 -21.80 12.42 30.02
N GLY A 517 -21.48 11.93 31.23
CA GLY A 517 -20.22 11.24 31.51
C GLY A 517 -20.08 9.92 30.73
N MET A 518 -21.14 9.11 30.70
CA MET A 518 -21.16 7.84 29.96
C MET A 518 -21.10 8.07 28.44
N ASN A 519 -21.82 9.06 27.91
CA ASN A 519 -21.76 9.42 26.49
C ASN A 519 -20.37 9.92 26.08
N PHE A 520 -19.74 10.76 26.90
CA PHE A 520 -18.36 11.22 26.67
C PHE A 520 -17.37 10.06 26.70
N TYR A 521 -17.51 9.15 27.68
CA TYR A 521 -16.69 7.95 27.77
C TYR A 521 -16.90 7.06 26.55
N TYR A 522 -18.16 6.78 26.20
CA TYR A 522 -18.56 5.94 25.09
C TYR A 522 -17.94 6.42 23.79
N THR A 523 -17.95 7.72 23.51
CA THR A 523 -17.41 8.28 22.26
C THR A 523 -15.87 8.37 22.23
N THR A 524 -15.20 8.47 23.38
CA THR A 524 -13.77 8.82 23.44
C THR A 524 -12.85 7.66 23.84
N PHE A 525 -13.14 6.98 24.95
CA PHE A 525 -12.15 6.15 25.64
C PHE A 525 -11.81 4.87 24.87
N HIS A 526 -12.77 4.31 24.14
CA HIS A 526 -12.59 3.06 23.40
C HIS A 526 -11.60 3.20 22.24
N PHE A 527 -11.40 4.39 21.68
CA PHE A 527 -10.32 4.65 20.71
C PHE A 527 -9.05 5.15 21.40
N LEU A 528 -9.18 6.11 22.33
CA LEU A 528 -8.04 6.79 22.92
C LEU A 528 -7.13 5.84 23.69
N VAL A 529 -7.68 4.96 24.52
CA VAL A 529 -6.89 4.10 25.41
C VAL A 529 -6.12 3.03 24.64
N PRO A 530 -6.73 2.22 23.74
CA PRO A 530 -5.97 1.23 22.97
C PRO A 530 -4.89 1.85 22.10
N LEU A 531 -5.17 2.98 21.42
CA LEU A 531 -4.19 3.68 20.60
C LEU A 531 -3.04 4.24 21.42
N SER A 532 -3.33 4.83 22.58
CA SER A 532 -2.31 5.33 23.51
C SER A 532 -1.41 4.20 24.03
N LEU A 533 -2.01 3.06 24.37
CA LEU A 533 -1.28 1.88 24.85
C LEU A 533 -0.38 1.31 23.74
N LEU A 534 -0.90 1.18 22.51
CA LEU A 534 -0.10 0.77 21.35
C LEU A 534 1.05 1.75 21.07
N GLY A 535 0.79 3.06 21.11
CA GLY A 535 1.80 4.10 20.90
C GLY A 535 2.91 4.05 21.97
N TRP A 536 2.53 3.96 23.25
CA TRP A 536 3.48 3.80 24.34
C TRP A 536 4.30 2.51 24.21
N MET A 537 3.67 1.39 23.87
CA MET A 537 4.37 0.12 23.65
C MET A 537 5.30 0.18 22.44
N TYR A 538 4.91 0.84 21.35
CA TYR A 538 5.77 1.03 20.17
C TYR A 538 7.07 1.76 20.55
N LEU A 539 6.96 2.78 21.41
CA LEU A 539 8.10 3.60 21.85
C LEU A 539 8.94 2.93 22.94
N ARG A 540 8.33 2.26 23.91
CA ARG A 540 9.00 1.77 25.14
C ARG A 540 9.16 0.25 25.23
N ARG A 541 8.33 -0.53 24.52
CA ARG A 541 8.23 -2.00 24.65
C ARG A 541 8.00 -2.68 23.28
N PRO A 542 8.95 -2.59 22.32
CA PRO A 542 8.75 -3.03 20.93
C PRO A 542 8.44 -4.53 20.77
N VAL A 543 8.96 -5.38 21.68
CA VAL A 543 8.67 -6.83 21.68
C VAL A 543 7.21 -7.08 22.07
N MET A 544 6.73 -6.41 23.12
CA MET A 544 5.35 -6.52 23.58
C MET A 544 4.37 -5.86 22.61
N TYR A 545 4.76 -4.76 21.96
CA TYR A 545 3.94 -4.08 20.95
C TYR A 545 3.44 -5.06 19.88
N ARG A 546 4.33 -5.90 19.31
CA ARG A 546 3.93 -6.87 18.27
C ARG A 546 2.99 -7.94 18.82
N TRP A 547 3.26 -8.43 20.04
CA TRP A 547 2.39 -9.41 20.71
C TRP A 547 0.97 -8.85 20.88
N ALA A 548 0.86 -7.64 21.43
CA ALA A 548 -0.41 -6.99 21.72
C ALA A 548 -1.13 -6.57 20.43
N ARG A 549 -0.43 -5.95 19.48
CA ARG A 549 -1.00 -5.51 18.19
C ARG A 549 -1.54 -6.67 17.38
N THR A 550 -0.84 -7.81 17.33
CA THR A 550 -1.32 -8.99 16.59
C THR A 550 -2.54 -9.61 17.26
N SER A 551 -2.58 -9.74 18.60
CA SER A 551 -3.77 -10.29 19.26
C SER A 551 -4.99 -9.39 19.08
N LEU A 552 -4.81 -8.07 19.12
CA LEU A 552 -5.88 -7.10 18.83
C LEU A 552 -6.39 -7.26 17.41
N ALA A 553 -5.49 -7.31 16.42
CA ALA A 553 -5.86 -7.47 15.01
C ALA A 553 -6.63 -8.78 14.76
N VAL A 554 -6.18 -9.90 15.36
CA VAL A 554 -6.88 -11.19 15.25
C VAL A 554 -8.25 -11.13 15.92
N ALA A 555 -8.35 -10.55 17.13
CA ALA A 555 -9.62 -10.39 17.81
C ALA A 555 -10.61 -9.55 16.97
N THR A 556 -10.16 -8.43 16.39
CA THR A 556 -11.02 -7.59 15.53
C THR A 556 -11.47 -8.32 14.27
N LEU A 557 -10.61 -9.16 13.66
CA LEU A 557 -11.01 -9.98 12.51
C LEU A 557 -12.01 -11.09 12.88
N LEU A 558 -11.84 -11.73 14.05
CA LEU A 558 -12.81 -12.70 14.56
C LEU A 558 -14.15 -12.03 14.89
N ALA A 559 -14.12 -10.81 15.44
CA ALA A 559 -15.32 -10.03 15.67
C ALA A 559 -16.05 -9.69 14.37
N LEU A 560 -15.32 -9.38 13.30
CA LEU A 560 -15.89 -9.15 11.97
C LEU A 560 -16.63 -10.38 11.43
N ILE A 561 -16.11 -11.59 11.66
CA ILE A 561 -16.81 -12.84 11.32
C ILE A 561 -18.11 -12.97 12.12
N GLY A 562 -18.05 -12.70 13.43
CA GLY A 562 -19.24 -12.73 14.29
C GLY A 562 -20.30 -11.73 13.85
N PHE A 563 -19.90 -10.50 13.54
CA PHE A 563 -20.77 -9.45 13.02
C PHE A 563 -21.48 -9.88 11.71
N TRP A 564 -20.73 -10.47 10.78
CA TRP A 564 -21.28 -10.89 9.49
C TRP A 564 -22.21 -12.11 9.63
N ALA A 565 -21.90 -13.02 10.55
CA ALA A 565 -22.69 -14.23 10.80
C ALA A 565 -23.92 -14.00 11.68
N TYR A 566 -23.90 -13.01 12.57
CA TYR A 566 -24.96 -12.73 13.54
C TYR A 566 -25.16 -11.22 13.71
N PRO A 567 -25.72 -10.52 12.69
CA PRO A 567 -26.08 -9.11 12.83
C PRO A 567 -27.10 -8.97 13.97
N LEU A 568 -26.89 -8.03 14.89
CA LEU A 568 -27.67 -7.92 16.12
C LEU A 568 -28.13 -6.47 16.34
N ALA A 569 -29.44 -6.28 16.46
CA ALA A 569 -30.02 -4.99 16.81
C ALA A 569 -29.77 -4.69 18.29
N PRO A 570 -29.12 -3.57 18.64
CA PRO A 570 -28.86 -3.18 20.02
C PRO A 570 -30.15 -2.79 20.76
N PRO A 571 -30.16 -2.76 22.11
CA PRO A 571 -31.37 -2.51 22.91
C PRO A 571 -32.10 -1.21 22.53
N ARG A 572 -31.36 -0.13 22.26
CA ARG A 572 -31.92 1.18 21.84
C ARG A 572 -32.67 1.17 20.50
N LEU A 573 -32.44 0.16 19.65
CA LEU A 573 -33.09 0.01 18.34
C LEU A 573 -34.19 -1.06 18.35
N MET A 574 -34.42 -1.72 19.49
CA MET A 574 -35.46 -2.75 19.59
C MET A 574 -36.85 -2.13 19.79
N PRO A 575 -37.85 -2.52 18.97
CA PRO A 575 -39.19 -1.96 19.07
C PRO A 575 -39.90 -2.41 20.35
N GLY A 576 -40.59 -1.48 21.02
CA GLY A 576 -41.50 -1.78 22.14
C GLY A 576 -40.83 -2.08 23.50
N LEU A 577 -39.51 -2.00 23.61
CA LEU A 577 -38.79 -2.30 24.86
C LEU A 577 -38.54 -1.09 25.78
N GLY A 578 -38.76 0.13 25.29
CA GLY A 578 -38.64 1.35 26.09
C GLY A 578 -37.20 1.74 26.52
N PHE A 579 -36.17 1.20 25.86
CA PHE A 579 -34.80 1.68 26.04
C PHE A 579 -34.63 3.09 25.45
N ILE A 580 -33.78 3.90 26.07
CA ILE A 580 -33.49 5.27 25.66
C ILE A 580 -32.06 5.32 25.09
N ASP A 581 -31.91 5.77 23.83
CA ASP A 581 -30.61 6.16 23.30
C ASP A 581 -30.18 7.48 23.96
N THR A 582 -29.27 7.39 24.92
CA THR A 582 -28.79 8.55 25.66
C THR A 582 -27.88 9.45 24.82
N ALA A 583 -27.30 8.95 23.71
CA ALA A 583 -26.37 9.70 22.90
C ALA A 583 -27.06 10.60 21.86
N HIS A 584 -28.24 10.18 21.38
CA HIS A 584 -28.96 10.88 20.30
C HIS A 584 -30.45 11.16 20.61
N GLY A 585 -30.94 10.76 21.79
CA GLY A 585 -32.35 10.86 22.16
C GLY A 585 -33.23 9.76 21.53
N PRO A 586 -34.55 9.76 21.79
CA PRO A 586 -35.49 8.77 21.26
C PRO A 586 -35.37 8.63 19.74
N GLN A 587 -35.09 7.41 19.28
CA GLN A 587 -34.87 7.14 17.87
C GLN A 587 -36.20 6.94 17.14
N ASP A 588 -36.42 7.70 16.08
CA ASP A 588 -37.44 7.36 15.10
C ASP A 588 -36.94 6.18 14.28
N LEU A 589 -37.49 4.99 14.53
CA LEU A 589 -37.10 3.78 13.84
C LEU A 589 -37.45 3.81 12.33
N SER A 590 -38.26 4.76 11.87
CA SER A 590 -38.55 4.97 10.44
C SER A 590 -37.56 5.94 9.77
N ASN A 591 -36.92 6.82 10.54
CA ASN A 591 -35.90 7.75 10.05
C ASN A 591 -34.91 8.16 11.17
N PRO A 592 -33.98 7.29 11.56
CA PRO A 592 -33.14 7.53 12.73
C PRO A 592 -31.98 8.50 12.46
N ASP A 593 -31.67 9.37 13.44
CA ASP A 593 -30.58 10.36 13.39
C ASP A 593 -29.42 9.92 14.30
N PHE A 594 -28.26 9.63 13.71
CA PHE A 594 -27.06 9.17 14.41
C PHE A 594 -25.84 10.11 14.22
N GLY A 595 -26.05 11.37 13.84
CA GLY A 595 -25.00 12.39 13.73
C GLY A 595 -24.02 12.26 12.54
N ALA A 596 -22.97 13.08 12.54
CA ALA A 596 -22.07 13.31 11.38
C ALA A 596 -21.16 12.13 10.97
N LEU A 597 -21.20 10.99 11.69
CA LEU A 597 -20.42 9.77 11.41
C LEU A 597 -21.29 8.59 10.92
N THR A 598 -22.59 8.81 10.73
CA THR A 598 -23.64 7.88 10.25
C THR A 598 -23.27 7.06 9.03
N GLY A 599 -22.59 7.65 8.05
CA GLY A 599 -22.30 6.98 6.77
C GLY A 599 -21.24 5.87 6.83
N ILE A 600 -20.64 5.58 8.00
CA ILE A 600 -19.46 4.70 8.13
C ILE A 600 -19.67 3.53 9.10
N SER A 601 -20.72 3.52 9.93
CA SER A 601 -20.96 2.47 10.93
C SER A 601 -22.30 1.75 10.74
N ASN A 602 -22.26 0.44 10.47
CA ASN A 602 -23.47 -0.41 10.57
C ASN A 602 -23.95 -0.44 12.04
N GLN A 603 -25.16 0.04 12.28
CA GLN A 603 -25.77 0.21 13.61
C GLN A 603 -26.37 -1.09 14.17
N TYR A 604 -26.60 -2.10 13.33
CA TYR A 604 -27.09 -3.44 13.69
C TYR A 604 -25.93 -4.42 13.97
N ALA A 605 -24.85 -3.89 14.52
CA ALA A 605 -23.57 -4.58 14.70
C ALA A 605 -23.22 -4.82 16.17
N ALA A 606 -24.19 -5.15 17.02
CA ALA A 606 -23.97 -5.22 18.46
C ALA A 606 -23.10 -6.42 18.91
N MET A 607 -23.25 -7.59 18.26
CA MET A 607 -22.52 -8.81 18.61
C MET A 607 -21.38 -9.11 17.63
N PRO A 608 -20.17 -9.43 18.12
CA PRO A 608 -19.68 -9.32 19.50
C PRO A 608 -19.23 -7.88 19.83
N SER A 609 -19.35 -7.46 21.09
CA SER A 609 -19.00 -6.09 21.48
C SER A 609 -17.49 -5.81 21.44
N LEU A 610 -17.07 -5.03 20.44
CA LEU A 610 -15.67 -4.57 20.33
C LEU A 610 -15.28 -3.55 21.41
N HIS A 611 -16.24 -2.84 22.02
CA HIS A 611 -15.97 -1.97 23.17
C HIS A 611 -15.42 -2.77 24.35
N VAL A 612 -16.12 -3.84 24.71
CA VAL A 612 -15.66 -4.79 25.75
C VAL A 612 -14.43 -5.52 25.28
N GLY A 613 -14.38 -5.90 24.01
CA GLY A 613 -13.23 -6.58 23.44
C GLY A 613 -11.93 -5.76 23.60
N TRP A 614 -11.90 -4.53 23.11
CA TRP A 614 -10.70 -3.68 23.16
C TRP A 614 -10.34 -3.26 24.58
N SER A 615 -11.34 -3.03 25.44
CA SER A 615 -11.08 -2.71 26.85
C SER A 615 -10.54 -3.90 27.64
N LEU A 616 -11.04 -5.11 27.41
CA LEU A 616 -10.49 -6.33 27.99
C LEU A 616 -9.09 -6.62 27.45
N TRP A 617 -8.84 -6.38 26.17
CA TRP A 617 -7.50 -6.46 25.60
C TRP A 617 -6.54 -5.50 26.32
N CYS A 618 -6.96 -4.25 26.56
CA CYS A 618 -6.18 -3.28 27.33
C CYS A 618 -5.92 -3.81 28.75
N ALA A 619 -6.92 -4.37 29.42
CA ALA A 619 -6.80 -4.96 30.75
C ALA A 619 -5.72 -6.06 30.79
N VAL A 620 -5.73 -6.99 29.83
CA VAL A 620 -4.73 -8.06 29.73
C VAL A 620 -3.33 -7.50 29.50
N VAL A 621 -3.20 -6.51 28.63
CA VAL A 621 -1.92 -5.85 28.34
C VAL A 621 -1.40 -5.11 29.58
N VAL A 622 -2.23 -4.29 30.23
CA VAL A 622 -1.89 -3.54 31.43
C VAL A 622 -1.55 -4.49 32.58
N TRP A 623 -2.34 -5.53 32.80
CA TRP A 623 -2.10 -6.53 33.84
C TRP A 623 -0.71 -7.14 33.75
N ARG A 624 -0.26 -7.38 32.52
CA ARG A 624 1.05 -7.98 32.23
C ARG A 624 2.21 -6.99 32.33
N LEU A 625 1.98 -5.72 31.99
CA LEU A 625 3.04 -4.70 31.92
C LEU A 625 3.17 -3.87 33.20
N ALA A 626 2.10 -3.75 33.98
CA ALA A 626 2.07 -2.97 35.22
C ALA A 626 2.74 -3.76 36.36
N PRO A 627 3.83 -3.23 36.97
CA PRO A 627 4.47 -3.88 38.11
C PRO A 627 3.62 -3.75 39.38
N ALA A 628 2.92 -2.63 39.53
CA ALA A 628 2.16 -2.31 40.74
C ALA A 628 0.71 -2.83 40.68
N TRP A 629 0.18 -3.22 41.84
CA TRP A 629 -1.18 -3.74 41.98
C TRP A 629 -2.24 -2.70 41.59
N TRP A 630 -2.01 -1.41 41.86
CA TRP A 630 -2.93 -0.34 41.47
C TRP A 630 -3.07 -0.24 39.94
N GLY A 631 -1.99 -0.45 39.18
CA GLY A 631 -2.04 -0.45 37.72
C GLY A 631 -2.85 -1.63 37.18
N LYS A 632 -2.75 -2.79 37.85
CA LYS A 632 -3.57 -3.97 37.56
C LYS A 632 -5.04 -3.73 37.87
N LEU A 633 -5.34 -3.09 39.00
CA LEU A 633 -6.70 -2.69 39.37
C LEU A 633 -7.29 -1.73 38.34
N LEU A 634 -6.57 -0.69 37.94
CA LEU A 634 -7.00 0.23 36.88
C LEU A 634 -7.23 -0.50 35.56
N GLY A 635 -6.37 -1.45 35.21
CA GLY A 635 -6.53 -2.30 34.03
C GLY A 635 -7.82 -3.11 34.05
N VAL A 636 -8.19 -3.72 35.18
CA VAL A 636 -9.43 -4.49 35.35
C VAL A 636 -10.67 -3.59 35.44
N LEU A 637 -10.54 -2.41 36.03
CA LEU A 637 -11.63 -1.45 36.14
C LEU A 637 -12.08 -0.94 34.76
N TYR A 638 -11.16 -0.82 33.80
CA TYR A 638 -11.45 -0.31 32.46
C TYR A 638 -12.53 -1.11 31.69
N PRO A 639 -12.44 -2.44 31.51
CA PRO A 639 -13.52 -3.22 30.88
C PRO A 639 -14.81 -3.21 31.70
N VAL A 640 -14.75 -3.19 33.04
CA VAL A 640 -15.95 -3.10 33.89
C VAL A 640 -16.71 -1.79 33.65
N LEU A 641 -16.00 -0.66 33.66
CA LEU A 641 -16.57 0.65 33.34
C LEU A 641 -17.09 0.69 31.90
N THR A 642 -16.36 0.09 30.96
CA THR A 642 -16.79 0.05 29.56
C THR A 642 -18.07 -0.75 29.39
N THR A 643 -18.21 -1.92 30.04
CA THR A 643 -19.46 -2.70 30.05
C THR A 643 -20.60 -1.91 30.69
N ALA A 644 -20.36 -1.23 31.82
CA ALA A 644 -21.38 -0.38 32.42
C ALA A 644 -21.81 0.74 31.44
N VAL A 645 -20.88 1.42 30.80
CA VAL A 645 -21.19 2.50 29.85
C VAL A 645 -22.03 2.01 28.68
N ILE A 646 -21.68 0.89 28.05
CA ILE A 646 -22.42 0.42 26.87
C ILE A 646 -23.83 -0.11 27.20
N VAL A 647 -24.01 -0.71 28.39
CA VAL A 647 -25.33 -1.16 28.87
C VAL A 647 -26.17 0.05 29.30
N GLY A 648 -25.57 0.99 30.05
CA GLY A 648 -26.24 2.21 30.52
C GLY A 648 -26.68 3.13 29.39
N THR A 649 -25.96 3.15 28.27
CA THR A 649 -26.33 3.91 27.06
C THR A 649 -27.22 3.12 26.09
N ALA A 650 -27.67 1.90 26.47
CA ALA A 650 -28.47 0.99 25.63
C ALA A 650 -27.83 0.65 24.28
N ASN A 651 -26.49 0.70 24.21
CA ASN A 651 -25.76 0.44 22.99
C ASN A 651 -25.49 -1.06 22.73
N HIS A 652 -25.52 -1.86 23.78
CA HIS A 652 -25.10 -3.27 23.79
C HIS A 652 -25.80 -4.04 24.92
N TYR A 653 -25.97 -5.34 24.71
CA TYR A 653 -26.43 -6.30 25.72
C TYR A 653 -25.25 -6.86 26.53
N LEU A 654 -25.52 -7.46 27.69
CA LEU A 654 -24.53 -8.12 28.52
C LEU A 654 -24.04 -9.42 27.86
N LEU A 655 -24.90 -10.12 27.12
CA LEU A 655 -24.47 -11.28 26.34
C LEU A 655 -23.52 -10.91 25.19
N ASP A 656 -23.67 -9.75 24.57
CA ASP A 656 -22.73 -9.31 23.53
C ASP A 656 -21.37 -8.90 24.10
N ALA A 657 -21.33 -8.42 25.35
CA ALA A 657 -20.12 -8.18 26.11
C ALA A 657 -19.37 -9.50 26.36
N ALA A 658 -20.09 -10.58 26.67
CA ALA A 658 -19.50 -11.91 26.78
C ALA A 658 -18.94 -12.40 25.43
N GLY A 659 -19.64 -12.14 24.32
CA GLY A 659 -19.13 -12.38 22.97
C GLY A 659 -17.81 -11.64 22.70
N GLY A 660 -17.73 -10.37 23.09
CA GLY A 660 -16.50 -9.57 23.02
C GLY A 660 -15.33 -10.19 23.81
N ALA A 661 -15.62 -10.70 25.01
CA ALA A 661 -14.62 -11.37 25.85
C ALA A 661 -14.11 -12.68 25.21
N VAL A 662 -15.01 -13.50 24.65
CA VAL A 662 -14.66 -14.75 23.95
C VAL A 662 -13.72 -14.46 22.77
N VAL A 663 -14.04 -13.44 21.98
CA VAL A 663 -13.27 -13.09 20.78
C VAL A 663 -11.86 -12.59 21.13
N VAL A 664 -11.70 -11.83 22.21
CA VAL A 664 -10.38 -11.40 22.69
C VAL A 664 -9.57 -12.57 23.22
N ALA A 665 -10.20 -13.45 24.00
CA ALA A 665 -9.56 -14.67 24.49
C ALA A 665 -9.08 -15.54 23.32
N ALA A 666 -9.92 -15.72 22.31
CA ALA A 666 -9.58 -16.42 21.06
C ALA A 666 -8.45 -15.69 20.30
N GLY A 667 -8.44 -14.36 20.26
CA GLY A 667 -7.38 -13.56 19.65
C GLY A 667 -6.01 -13.78 20.29
N PHE A 668 -5.93 -13.77 21.63
CA PHE A 668 -4.71 -14.12 22.36
C PHE A 668 -4.34 -15.60 22.20
N GLY A 669 -5.33 -16.50 22.25
CA GLY A 669 -5.16 -17.95 22.09
C GLY A 669 -4.58 -18.32 20.72
N LEU A 670 -5.18 -17.82 19.64
CA LEU A 670 -4.72 -18.07 18.27
C LEU A 670 -3.32 -17.46 18.06
N ARG A 671 -3.06 -16.25 18.57
CA ARG A 671 -1.71 -15.66 18.55
C ARG A 671 -0.70 -16.51 19.34
N HIS A 672 -1.11 -17.17 20.42
CA HIS A 672 -0.25 -18.07 21.17
C HIS A 672 0.06 -19.36 20.39
N VAL A 673 -0.95 -19.98 19.77
CA VAL A 673 -0.79 -21.16 18.91
C VAL A 673 0.11 -20.87 17.69
N LEU A 674 -0.06 -19.68 17.08
CA LEU A 674 0.70 -19.29 15.91
C LEU A 674 2.16 -18.94 16.21
N ALA A 675 2.42 -18.21 17.31
CA ALA A 675 3.74 -17.61 17.55
C ALA A 675 4.41 -18.03 18.87
N GLY A 676 3.79 -18.86 19.71
CA GLY A 676 4.33 -19.31 20.99
C GLY A 676 4.39 -18.24 22.09
N ARG A 677 5.02 -18.53 23.25
CA ARG A 677 5.24 -17.53 24.33
C ARG A 677 6.12 -16.37 23.86
N THR A 678 6.00 -15.21 24.50
CA THR A 678 6.80 -14.05 24.10
C THR A 678 8.18 -14.10 24.75
N ALA A 679 9.19 -13.55 24.08
CA ALA A 679 10.59 -13.62 24.54
C ALA A 679 10.83 -13.09 25.98
N GLU A 680 10.04 -12.13 26.45
CA GLU A 680 10.10 -11.57 27.82
C GLU A 680 9.46 -12.46 28.90
N ASP A 681 8.70 -13.51 28.55
CA ASP A 681 8.18 -14.48 29.54
C ASP A 681 9.26 -15.39 30.14
N ARG A 682 10.53 -15.18 29.76
CA ARG A 682 11.67 -15.93 30.27
C ARG A 682 12.10 -15.35 31.60
N ALA A 683 12.02 -16.17 32.65
CA ALA A 683 12.59 -15.84 33.94
C ALA A 683 14.10 -15.60 33.80
N PRO A 684 14.70 -14.69 34.60
CA PRO A 684 16.16 -14.45 34.62
C PRO A 684 17.00 -15.71 34.88
N GLY A 685 16.40 -16.79 35.42
CA GLY A 685 17.08 -18.05 35.75
C GLY A 685 17.60 -18.87 34.57
N ASP A 686 17.02 -18.74 33.37
CA ASP A 686 17.48 -19.50 32.19
C ASP A 686 18.82 -18.99 31.64
N HIS A 687 19.18 -17.73 31.92
CA HIS A 687 20.48 -17.18 31.53
C HIS A 687 21.63 -17.64 32.44
N ARG A 688 21.37 -17.92 33.73
CA ARG A 688 22.36 -18.52 34.65
C ARG A 688 22.61 -19.99 34.33
N ALA A 689 21.55 -20.76 34.08
CA ALA A 689 21.69 -22.18 33.73
C ALA A 689 22.37 -22.41 32.36
N ALA A 690 22.21 -21.49 31.40
CA ALA A 690 22.93 -21.54 30.13
C ALA A 690 24.42 -21.15 30.27
N GLY A 691 24.74 -20.21 31.17
CA GLY A 691 26.13 -19.86 31.50
C GLY A 691 26.87 -20.96 32.26
N GLU A 692 26.21 -21.63 33.20
CA GLU A 692 26.77 -22.77 33.95
C GLU A 692 26.94 -24.02 33.08
N ARG A 693 26.03 -24.27 32.13
CA ARG A 693 26.20 -25.37 31.16
C ARG A 693 27.30 -25.10 30.12
N ALA A 694 27.53 -23.84 29.75
CA ALA A 694 28.66 -23.46 28.91
C ALA A 694 30.01 -23.52 29.67
N ALA A 695 30.00 -23.34 30.99
CA ALA A 695 31.18 -23.48 31.84
C ALA A 695 31.49 -24.94 32.24
N GLY A 696 30.48 -25.82 32.26
CA GLY A 696 30.62 -27.22 32.68
C GLY A 696 31.08 -28.21 31.61
N ASP A 697 31.03 -27.86 30.33
CA ASP A 697 31.41 -28.74 29.20
C ASP A 697 32.82 -28.45 28.63
N GLY A 698 33.67 -27.79 29.42
CA GLY A 698 35.08 -27.57 29.10
C GLY A 698 35.93 -28.80 29.38
N THR A 699 35.87 -29.83 28.54
CA THR A 699 36.99 -30.78 28.42
C THR A 699 38.11 -30.06 27.67
N PRO A 700 39.31 -29.84 28.25
CA PRO A 700 40.39 -29.17 27.56
C PRO A 700 40.93 -30.12 26.48
N ALA A 701 40.57 -29.86 25.23
CA ALA A 701 41.20 -30.51 24.09
C ALA A 701 42.66 -30.06 24.03
N ARG A 702 43.57 -30.98 24.41
CA ARG A 702 45.00 -30.91 24.15
C ARG A 702 45.24 -30.53 22.69
N THR A 703 45.77 -29.34 22.44
CA THR A 703 46.43 -29.00 21.18
C THR A 703 47.76 -29.73 21.14
N ALA A 704 47.81 -30.81 20.37
CA ALA A 704 49.06 -31.42 19.94
C ALA A 704 49.68 -30.54 18.84
N GLU A 705 50.94 -30.21 19.06
CA GLU A 705 51.81 -29.41 18.21
C GLU A 705 52.04 -30.03 16.83
N THR A 706 52.33 -29.19 15.84
CA THR A 706 53.24 -29.55 14.75
C THR A 706 54.07 -28.31 14.40
N PRO A 707 55.41 -28.45 14.24
CA PRO A 707 56.34 -27.34 14.39
C PRO A 707 56.64 -26.64 13.06
N VAL A 708 56.93 -25.34 13.12
CA VAL A 708 57.64 -24.62 12.05
C VAL A 708 58.84 -23.92 12.69
N ALA A 709 60.01 -24.26 12.14
CA ALA A 709 61.34 -23.92 12.63
C ALA A 709 61.72 -22.44 12.44
N GLU A 710 62.62 -22.00 13.32
CA GLU A 710 63.24 -20.68 13.45
C GLU A 710 64.08 -20.20 12.25
N ALA A 711 64.19 -18.87 12.12
CA ALA A 711 65.43 -18.20 11.76
C ALA A 711 65.54 -16.84 12.50
N PRO A 712 66.75 -16.37 12.84
CA PRO A 712 67.03 -15.74 14.14
C PRO A 712 67.10 -14.20 14.11
N ALA A 713 66.99 -13.61 15.30
CA ALA A 713 67.33 -12.22 15.56
C ALA A 713 68.85 -12.04 15.69
N VAL A 714 69.38 -10.95 15.14
CA VAL A 714 70.73 -10.44 15.44
C VAL A 714 70.61 -8.96 15.78
N GLU A 715 70.96 -8.62 17.02
CA GLU A 715 71.32 -7.28 17.49
C GLU A 715 72.66 -6.83 16.87
N VAL A 716 72.78 -5.55 16.50
CA VAL A 716 74.08 -4.86 16.54
C VAL A 716 73.91 -3.41 17.00
N SER A 717 74.53 -3.16 18.16
CA SER A 717 75.26 -2.00 18.69
C SER A 717 75.27 -0.64 17.95
N ALA A 718 75.30 0.37 18.81
CA ALA A 718 75.53 1.79 18.59
C ALA A 718 76.99 2.20 18.23
N VAL A 719 77.13 3.52 17.95
CA VAL A 719 78.35 4.39 18.00
C VAL A 719 79.28 4.23 16.77
N GLU A 720 79.77 5.23 16.01
CA GLU A 720 79.98 6.69 16.08
C GLU A 720 80.29 7.21 14.65
N GLY A 721 80.13 8.51 14.34
CA GLY A 721 80.82 9.10 13.17
C GLY A 721 80.25 10.37 12.50
N ARG A 722 80.34 11.51 13.19
CA ARG A 722 80.63 12.90 12.72
C ARG A 722 80.08 13.50 11.39
N ALA A 723 79.48 14.70 11.59
CA ALA A 723 79.59 15.98 10.86
C ALA A 723 79.18 16.03 9.37
N VAL A 724 78.35 16.98 8.91
CA VAL A 724 78.65 18.42 8.76
C VAL A 724 77.34 19.26 8.76
N GLU A 725 77.45 20.47 9.32
CA GLU A 725 76.52 21.62 9.40
C GLU A 725 76.01 22.09 8.01
N ASP A 726 74.89 22.80 7.84
CA ASP A 726 74.65 24.14 8.37
C ASP A 726 73.17 24.59 8.18
N ARG A 727 72.61 25.19 9.26
CA ARG A 727 71.70 26.38 9.38
C ARG A 727 70.44 26.52 8.51
N MET A 728 69.32 27.12 8.91
CA MET A 728 68.77 27.87 10.07
C MET A 728 67.27 28.09 9.67
N ALA A 729 66.24 28.35 10.48
CA ALA A 729 66.10 28.89 11.82
C ALA A 729 64.71 28.51 12.40
N GLU A 730 64.68 28.35 13.73
CA GLU A 730 63.74 28.89 14.74
C GLU A 730 62.25 29.07 14.38
N GLY A 731 61.27 28.65 15.19
CA GLY A 731 61.28 28.13 16.56
C GLY A 731 59.84 27.98 17.07
N GLY A 732 59.68 27.30 18.21
CA GLY A 732 58.50 27.50 19.07
C GLY A 732 57.45 26.37 19.16
N ALA A 733 57.89 25.18 19.57
CA ALA A 733 57.22 24.23 20.47
C ALA A 733 55.69 23.97 20.38
N ALA A 734 55.38 22.77 19.87
CA ALA A 734 54.29 21.89 20.31
C ALA A 734 54.32 21.67 21.84
N GLY A 735 53.29 21.26 22.56
CA GLY A 735 52.06 20.54 22.24
C GLY A 735 51.68 19.77 23.51
N GLY A 736 50.39 19.58 23.76
CA GLY A 736 49.93 18.61 24.77
C GLY A 736 50.47 17.20 24.46
N PRO A 737 50.43 16.25 25.41
CA PRO A 737 49.21 15.42 25.47
C PRO A 737 48.94 14.75 26.85
N GLY A 738 47.80 14.05 26.94
CA GLY A 738 47.72 12.78 27.68
C GLY A 738 47.05 12.79 29.07
N THR A 739 45.82 12.24 29.09
CA THR A 739 45.28 11.20 30.02
C THR A 739 46.24 10.68 31.11
N GLU A 740 45.86 10.38 32.36
CA GLU A 740 44.64 9.77 32.90
C GLU A 740 44.66 9.80 34.46
N HIS A 741 43.55 9.39 35.10
CA HIS A 741 43.37 8.93 36.51
C HIS A 741 42.95 9.88 37.67
N ARG A 742 41.90 9.42 38.39
CA ARG A 742 41.23 9.87 39.65
C ARG A 742 42.16 9.88 40.90
N PRO A 743 41.80 10.35 42.13
CA PRO A 743 40.46 10.54 42.76
C PRO A 743 40.24 11.80 43.67
N GLY A 744 39.05 11.85 44.28
CA GLY A 744 38.40 12.84 45.17
C GLY A 744 39.16 13.73 46.17
N GLY A 745 38.54 14.88 46.51
CA GLY A 745 38.83 15.69 47.71
C GLY A 745 38.33 17.15 47.67
N THR A 746 37.34 17.46 48.51
CA THR A 746 37.13 18.70 49.34
C THR A 746 36.93 20.13 48.76
N SER A 747 35.87 20.80 49.28
CA SER A 747 35.77 22.21 49.78
C SER A 747 36.11 23.38 48.84
N SER A 748 35.69 24.63 49.01
CA SER A 748 34.67 25.36 49.75
C SER A 748 34.80 26.81 49.24
N ALA A 749 33.67 27.50 49.12
CA ALA A 749 33.44 28.93 49.30
C ALA A 749 34.54 30.01 49.09
N GLY A 750 34.11 31.09 48.41
CA GLY A 750 34.43 32.48 48.75
C GLY A 750 35.40 33.16 47.78
N ARG A 751 35.32 34.46 47.50
CA ARG A 751 34.34 35.55 47.73
C ARG A 751 34.99 36.79 47.07
N GLY A 752 34.19 37.78 46.69
CA GLY A 752 34.66 39.15 46.43
C GLY A 752 34.01 39.77 45.19
N THR A 753 32.90 40.53 45.30
CA THR A 753 32.83 42.01 45.52
C THR A 753 33.28 42.78 44.27
N THR A 754 32.59 43.77 43.70
CA THR A 754 31.56 44.74 44.16
C THR A 754 31.08 45.49 42.89
N ALA A 755 29.77 45.69 42.71
CA ALA A 755 29.01 46.95 42.88
C ALA A 755 29.08 47.93 41.68
N ASP A 756 27.94 48.17 41.04
CA ASP A 756 27.20 49.43 41.23
C ASP A 756 25.77 49.37 40.67
N SER A 757 24.89 50.09 41.34
CA SER A 757 23.47 50.40 41.07
C SER A 757 23.37 51.96 41.14
N PRO A 758 22.22 52.68 40.97
CA PRO A 758 20.87 52.20 41.30
C PRO A 758 19.62 52.95 40.71
N LEU A 759 18.43 52.54 41.23
CA LEU A 759 17.15 53.28 41.45
C LEU A 759 16.19 53.57 40.25
N THR A 760 14.83 53.60 40.36
CA THR A 760 13.72 52.86 41.05
C THR A 760 12.39 53.64 40.88
N ALA A 761 11.24 52.93 40.96
CA ALA A 761 9.96 53.28 41.64
C ALA A 761 8.64 53.37 40.80
N GLY A 762 7.57 52.69 41.29
CA GLY A 762 6.15 52.63 40.81
C GLY A 762 5.21 53.67 41.49
N PRO A 763 3.91 53.44 41.87
CA PRO A 763 3.03 52.25 41.85
C PRO A 763 1.49 52.50 41.50
N ARG A 764 0.56 51.66 42.04
CA ARG A 764 -0.84 51.23 41.71
C ARG A 764 -2.10 52.15 41.93
N ALA A 765 -3.23 51.72 41.31
CA ALA A 765 -4.66 51.58 41.74
C ALA A 765 -5.76 52.68 41.50
N GLY A 766 -6.99 52.25 41.09
CA GLY A 766 -8.28 52.99 41.24
C GLY A 766 -9.46 52.57 40.31
N THR A 767 -10.69 52.46 40.84
CA THR A 767 -12.03 52.22 40.19
C THR A 767 -13.11 52.87 41.11
N PRO A 768 -14.42 53.03 40.78
CA PRO A 768 -15.19 53.70 39.69
C PRO A 768 -15.94 54.99 40.20
N PRO A 769 -16.95 55.59 39.49
CA PRO A 769 -18.39 55.26 39.70
C PRO A 769 -19.35 55.47 38.47
N ALA A 770 -20.67 55.36 38.71
CA ALA A 770 -21.77 55.11 37.77
C ALA A 770 -22.64 56.32 37.29
N GLY A 771 -23.30 56.16 36.13
CA GLY A 771 -24.74 56.48 35.89
C GLY A 771 -25.16 57.83 35.24
N ARG A 772 -25.70 57.79 34.00
CA ARG A 772 -27.01 58.36 33.55
C ARG A 772 -27.13 58.41 32.00
N THR A 773 -28.26 57.92 31.49
CA THR A 773 -28.87 58.10 30.14
C THR A 773 -29.40 59.54 29.98
N PRO A 774 -29.61 60.12 28.75
CA PRO A 774 -30.54 59.61 27.73
C PRO A 774 -30.19 59.79 26.23
N ALA A 775 -30.93 58.99 25.45
CA ALA A 775 -31.37 59.06 24.04
C ALA A 775 -30.80 60.10 23.04
N GLY A 776 -30.47 59.61 21.84
CA GLY A 776 -30.76 60.32 20.59
C GLY A 776 -29.75 60.19 19.44
N ARG A 777 -30.08 59.31 18.48
CA ARG A 777 -29.75 59.37 17.04
C ARG A 777 -28.37 58.87 16.53
N ALA A 778 -28.49 57.98 15.53
CA ALA A 778 -27.54 57.28 14.64
C ALA A 778 -26.39 58.14 14.08
N PRO A 779 -25.23 57.59 13.60
CA PRO A 779 -25.15 56.48 12.62
C PRO A 779 -23.97 55.47 12.72
N GLY A 780 -24.11 54.35 11.99
CA GLY A 780 -23.00 53.62 11.35
C GLY A 780 -22.22 52.59 12.20
N GLY A 781 -22.32 51.30 11.84
CA GLY A 781 -21.39 50.28 12.34
C GLY A 781 -21.88 48.82 12.26
N THR A 782 -21.54 48.17 11.16
CA THR A 782 -21.18 46.75 10.96
C THR A 782 -21.09 45.79 12.18
N ALA A 783 -21.86 44.70 12.14
CA ALA A 783 -21.52 43.29 12.40
C ALA A 783 -22.80 42.47 12.11
N GLY A 784 -22.82 41.45 11.24
CA GLY A 784 -22.26 40.13 11.52
C GLY A 784 -23.34 39.20 12.09
N ALA A 785 -24.10 38.49 11.25
CA ALA A 785 -24.85 37.28 11.59
C ALA A 785 -25.41 36.61 10.33
N GLY A 786 -25.48 35.27 10.35
CA GLY A 786 -26.54 34.55 9.66
C GLY A 786 -26.17 33.86 8.35
N THR A 787 -25.58 32.68 8.48
CA THR A 787 -25.64 31.61 7.48
C THR A 787 -27.08 31.19 7.20
N ALA A 788 -27.48 31.20 5.93
CA ALA A 788 -28.71 30.62 5.39
C ALA A 788 -28.42 30.02 3.98
N PRO A 789 -29.26 29.10 3.48
CA PRO A 789 -28.82 27.88 2.79
C PRO A 789 -28.70 27.99 1.26
N VAL A 790 -27.93 27.05 0.70
CA VAL A 790 -27.64 26.86 -0.72
C VAL A 790 -28.91 26.47 -1.50
N ARG A 791 -29.29 27.29 -2.49
CA ARG A 791 -30.30 27.00 -3.52
C ARG A 791 -29.62 26.44 -4.77
N LYS A 792 -30.18 25.36 -5.34
CA LYS A 792 -29.85 24.84 -6.69
C LYS A 792 -30.16 25.90 -7.78
N PRO A 793 -29.41 25.93 -8.90
CA PRO A 793 -29.60 26.93 -9.94
C PRO A 793 -30.67 26.52 -10.96
N ALA A 794 -31.42 27.50 -11.46
CA ALA A 794 -32.24 27.43 -12.67
C ALA A 794 -31.76 28.52 -13.65
N PRO A 795 -31.96 28.33 -14.98
CA PRO A 795 -31.20 29.02 -16.02
C PRO A 795 -31.83 30.36 -16.45
N GLY A 796 -30.97 31.27 -16.90
CA GLY A 796 -31.31 32.61 -17.37
C GLY A 796 -31.88 32.64 -18.79
N ALA A 797 -32.73 33.65 -19.02
CA ALA A 797 -33.39 33.97 -20.28
C ALA A 797 -32.82 35.26 -20.89
N SER A 798 -32.83 35.34 -22.23
CA SER A 798 -32.90 36.61 -22.99
C SER A 798 -33.54 36.33 -24.36
N GLY A 799 -34.71 36.92 -24.62
CA GLY A 799 -35.48 36.84 -25.88
C GLY A 799 -34.99 37.81 -26.97
N PRO A 800 -35.83 38.32 -27.92
CA PRO A 800 -37.31 38.25 -27.98
C PRO A 800 -37.95 37.97 -29.37
N GLY A 801 -39.28 37.71 -29.38
CA GLY A 801 -40.16 38.16 -30.49
C GLY A 801 -41.40 37.32 -30.83
N ARG A 802 -42.58 37.72 -30.27
CA ARG A 802 -44.00 37.63 -30.77
C ARG A 802 -44.53 36.27 -31.27
N SER A 803 -45.75 35.81 -31.02
CA SER A 803 -47.00 36.29 -30.39
C SER A 803 -47.96 35.06 -30.25
N PRO A 804 -49.13 35.19 -29.59
CA PRO A 804 -49.74 34.15 -28.74
C PRO A 804 -50.94 33.42 -29.38
N ASP A 805 -51.40 32.31 -28.76
CA ASP A 805 -52.83 32.04 -28.57
C ASP A 805 -53.10 30.82 -27.64
N GLY A 806 -53.98 31.04 -26.65
CA GLY A 806 -55.00 30.05 -26.23
C GLY A 806 -54.67 29.03 -25.13
N PRO A 807 -55.48 28.91 -24.05
CA PRO A 807 -55.14 28.15 -22.84
C PRO A 807 -55.67 26.70 -22.85
N VAL A 808 -55.03 25.82 -22.07
CA VAL A 808 -55.58 24.49 -21.70
C VAL A 808 -55.50 24.32 -20.18
N PRO A 809 -56.62 24.02 -19.49
CA PRO A 809 -56.61 23.39 -18.18
C PRO A 809 -56.91 21.88 -18.25
N LEU A 810 -56.38 21.20 -17.24
CA LEU A 810 -56.43 19.79 -16.84
C LEU A 810 -57.73 19.00 -17.15
N PRO A 811 -57.64 17.66 -17.14
CA PRO A 811 -58.71 16.87 -16.53
C PRO A 811 -58.24 15.79 -15.53
N ALA A 812 -59.18 15.47 -14.64
CA ALA A 812 -59.20 14.41 -13.64
C ALA A 812 -59.92 13.14 -14.21
N PRO A 813 -60.01 12.00 -13.45
CA PRO A 813 -60.14 10.63 -13.97
C PRO A 813 -61.56 10.00 -13.89
N ARG A 814 -61.78 8.79 -14.49
CA ARG A 814 -62.74 7.68 -14.15
C ARG A 814 -62.89 6.63 -15.32
N PRO A 815 -63.67 5.50 -15.24
CA PRO A 815 -63.38 4.20 -14.60
C PRO A 815 -63.81 2.94 -15.45
N GLU A 816 -64.05 1.79 -14.78
CA GLU A 816 -64.25 0.36 -15.14
C GLU A 816 -65.40 -0.13 -16.08
N GLY A 817 -65.31 -1.42 -16.50
CA GLY A 817 -66.37 -2.37 -16.89
C GLY A 817 -65.89 -3.46 -17.89
N ASP A 818 -66.33 -4.73 -17.99
CA ASP A 818 -67.20 -5.63 -17.20
C ASP A 818 -67.18 -7.08 -17.81
N ALA A 819 -67.50 -8.13 -17.02
CA ALA A 819 -67.98 -9.54 -17.27
C ALA A 819 -67.58 -10.41 -18.52
N GLY A 820 -67.20 -11.71 -18.45
CA GLY A 820 -68.02 -12.91 -18.13
C GLY A 820 -67.68 -14.16 -19.04
N PRO A 821 -68.21 -15.40 -18.84
CA PRO A 821 -67.44 -16.63 -18.46
C PRO A 821 -67.44 -17.87 -19.45
N GLY A 822 -66.67 -18.94 -19.11
CA GLY A 822 -66.44 -20.24 -19.85
C GLY A 822 -67.57 -21.31 -19.74
N PRO A 823 -67.35 -22.66 -19.67
CA PRO A 823 -66.25 -23.60 -20.01
C PRO A 823 -66.72 -24.93 -20.73
N GLY A 824 -65.84 -25.95 -20.94
CA GLY A 824 -66.27 -27.37 -21.18
C GLY A 824 -65.27 -28.36 -21.85
N SER A 825 -64.79 -29.36 -21.09
CA SER A 825 -63.95 -30.55 -21.46
C SER A 825 -64.78 -31.73 -22.03
N PRO A 826 -64.35 -33.04 -22.09
CA PRO A 826 -63.04 -33.74 -21.94
C PRO A 826 -62.78 -34.91 -22.94
N ALA A 827 -61.57 -35.51 -22.92
CA ALA A 827 -61.31 -37.00 -22.93
C ALA A 827 -59.80 -37.34 -23.14
N GLY A 828 -59.20 -38.12 -22.22
CA GLY A 828 -57.88 -38.79 -22.35
C GLY A 828 -57.97 -40.18 -23.02
N PRO A 829 -57.01 -41.14 -22.86
CA PRO A 829 -55.95 -41.22 -21.82
C PRO A 829 -54.53 -41.71 -22.27
N ALA A 830 -53.59 -41.71 -21.29
CA ALA A 830 -52.45 -42.65 -21.04
C ALA A 830 -51.24 -42.67 -22.03
N LEU A 831 -49.94 -42.78 -21.65
CA LEU A 831 -49.21 -43.14 -20.42
C LEU A 831 -47.69 -42.84 -20.57
N ALA A 832 -46.98 -42.75 -19.41
CA ALA A 832 -45.52 -42.79 -19.15
C ALA A 832 -44.68 -41.51 -19.42
N GLY A 833 -43.82 -40.99 -18.53
CA GLY A 833 -43.38 -41.34 -17.17
C GLY A 833 -42.34 -40.28 -16.70
N SER A 834 -42.44 -39.89 -15.43
CA SER A 834 -41.71 -38.86 -14.65
C SER A 834 -40.19 -39.13 -14.47
N SER A 835 -39.28 -38.22 -14.04
CA SER A 835 -39.37 -37.10 -13.07
C SER A 835 -38.14 -36.13 -13.12
N THR A 836 -38.40 -34.80 -13.21
CA THR A 836 -37.91 -33.62 -12.40
C THR A 836 -36.47 -33.59 -11.81
N GLY A 837 -35.64 -32.53 -11.87
CA GLY A 837 -35.82 -31.05 -11.73
C GLY A 837 -35.18 -30.62 -10.36
N GLN A 838 -34.19 -29.72 -10.17
CA GLN A 838 -33.98 -28.30 -10.60
C GLN A 838 -35.24 -27.43 -10.34
N ASP A 839 -35.24 -26.29 -9.66
CA ASP A 839 -34.25 -25.23 -9.46
C ASP A 839 -34.59 -24.36 -8.21
N ASP A 840 -33.69 -23.39 -7.96
CA ASP A 840 -33.82 -22.08 -7.27
C ASP A 840 -33.52 -21.95 -5.76
#